data_AF-A0AAN7MR01-F1
#
_entry.id   AF-A0AAN7MR01-F1
#
_cell.length_a   1.000
_cell.length_b   1.000
_cell.length_c   1.000
_cell.angle_alpha   90.00
_cell.angle_beta   90.00
_cell.angle_gamma   90.00
#
_symmetry.space_group_name_H-M   'P 1'
#
loop_
_entity.id
_entity.type
_entity.pdbx_description
1 polymer ?
#
loop_
_entity_poly.entity_id
_entity_poly.type
_entity_poly.pdbx_seq_one_letter_code
_entity_poly.pdbx_strand_id
1 'polypeptide(L)'
;MFAKLKKKIAEEAAIAPRPGGAARIPRSVSKESITSVGADSGDDFASDGSSSREDLSSQLLRRNEQIRKLEVKLSDYADQIRNLQKIKEKLENALEKHQDSSMRKFQEQNEAHQASRAKMAEGMALALEKKDQEWMEKLGQVEKEKKMLETQLQEMREQSLNLFQKRDEMDELEGFQQQEIAKVKHMLLKKEESLSKAEQELEACTRELTHAKEVLRDASTESSGLRKDLQELQQQFLELEAQRDELMTAETNAENKITALELREQELQTVIQQLSVDLQNARVAGSGCEKRLEILQVEHESLKVEYEQHKQKVKYFQMHLLLAGVKVYAWMTFEFAERNKLTEQLQEKVCSLEKKLERNLSGDEHVRELLKEKATLEQKLDETRQQVRTDRTHHTETLNQLETQNKELEQKLQIATEALKKSKEAAAEQDLKIQKLQTDLKDERSKLQQQILSEKHQYDQKVTGLESQIAALETAWEFDKTATQHKISQLEKENENLNGSREEYESSLKKQESELNKLKNELSSRETVSVEIAKALEETRKQREELQQQVSHLASLIKEKDQLIDEKCDMLLKQKEELNQLSQDHEAVLLQMHQLQSDIEASHRQAVEKEETTRKEIDELKLQIQECLLAREHEKNVSELEESTRALNSKHLHSPENCVVEQNGEVAAADVIQLQKDNRELEQQIAEKNKMIKQLQQRMTELKKTLQKELKIRPDSEVPEVREKANSEVPNASVTVTNNSDLNDSREINFEYLKHVVLKFMSCRESEAFHLIKAVSVLLNFSQEEENMLKETLEYKMSWFGSKPSPKGSIRPSISSPRTLWP
;
A
#
# COMPACT_ATOMS: atom_id res chain seq x y z
N MET A 1 33.02 31.62 -34.39
CA MET A 1 33.56 32.87 -34.98
C MET A 1 35.06 33.15 -34.70
N PHE A 2 35.80 32.30 -33.99
CA PHE A 2 37.22 32.58 -33.61
C PHE A 2 38.23 32.71 -34.76
N ALA A 3 37.95 32.17 -35.96
CA ALA A 3 38.88 32.24 -37.10
C ALA A 3 39.15 33.67 -37.62
N LYS A 4 38.24 34.63 -37.39
CA LYS A 4 38.42 36.03 -37.86
C LYS A 4 39.30 36.88 -36.94
N LEU A 5 39.56 36.47 -35.70
CA LEU A 5 40.44 37.23 -34.78
C LEU A 5 41.92 36.94 -35.01
N LYS A 6 42.29 35.67 -35.25
CA LYS A 6 43.70 35.28 -35.50
C LYS A 6 44.33 35.95 -36.72
N LYS A 7 43.54 36.35 -37.73
CA LYS A 7 44.07 37.10 -38.87
C LYS A 7 44.47 38.53 -38.49
N LYS A 8 43.66 39.23 -37.67
CA LYS A 8 43.87 40.66 -37.39
C LYS A 8 45.10 40.94 -36.51
N ILE A 9 45.43 40.02 -35.60
CA ILE A 9 46.61 40.14 -34.71
C ILE A 9 47.94 39.92 -35.49
N ALA A 10 47.91 39.26 -36.65
CA ALA A 10 49.09 38.99 -37.47
C ALA A 10 49.45 40.12 -38.45
N GLU A 11 48.54 41.06 -38.73
CA GLU A 11 48.72 42.10 -39.75
C GLU A 11 49.20 43.47 -39.18
N GLU A 12 49.14 43.69 -37.84
CA GLU A 12 49.55 44.97 -37.22
C GLU A 12 50.97 44.96 -36.59
N ALA A 13 51.65 43.80 -36.51
CA ALA A 13 52.95 43.66 -35.85
C ALA A 13 54.19 43.93 -36.75
N ALA A 14 54.01 44.58 -37.91
CA ALA A 14 55.00 44.53 -39.01
C ALA A 14 55.28 45.85 -39.77
N ILE A 15 55.32 47.00 -39.09
CA ILE A 15 56.00 48.21 -39.63
C ILE A 15 57.01 48.75 -38.61
N ALA A 16 58.30 48.66 -38.97
CA ALA A 16 59.39 49.35 -38.29
C ALA A 16 60.21 50.17 -39.32
N PRO A 17 60.15 51.51 -39.31
CA PRO A 17 61.00 52.34 -40.14
C PRO A 17 62.38 52.51 -39.47
N ARG A 18 63.47 52.05 -40.12
CA ARG A 18 64.83 52.44 -39.73
C ARG A 18 65.19 53.83 -40.29
N PRO A 19 66.10 54.58 -39.64
CA PRO A 19 66.38 55.98 -39.99
C PRO A 19 67.31 56.13 -41.20
N GLY A 20 67.10 57.18 -41.99
CA GLY A 20 68.03 57.64 -43.02
C GLY A 20 67.36 58.29 -44.24
N GLY A 21 67.49 59.61 -44.39
CA GLY A 21 67.00 60.34 -45.56
C GLY A 21 66.80 61.83 -45.26
N ALA A 22 67.45 62.73 -46.01
CA ALA A 22 67.47 64.17 -45.72
C ALA A 22 66.65 64.99 -46.75
N ALA A 23 65.96 66.04 -46.28
CA ALA A 23 65.33 67.05 -47.13
C ALA A 23 65.36 68.46 -46.47
N ARG A 24 65.37 69.50 -47.31
CA ARG A 24 65.81 70.88 -47.03
C ARG A 24 64.77 71.80 -46.33
N ILE A 25 65.33 72.71 -45.51
CA ILE A 25 65.00 74.14 -45.24
C ILE A 25 63.92 74.81 -46.13
N PRO A 26 63.11 75.75 -45.57
CA PRO A 26 63.49 77.19 -45.47
C PRO A 26 63.22 77.83 -44.08
N ARG A 27 63.72 78.99 -43.60
CA ARG A 27 64.71 80.05 -43.99
C ARG A 27 64.13 81.50 -44.08
N SER A 28 64.28 82.31 -43.02
CA SER A 28 64.18 83.80 -43.01
C SER A 28 64.62 84.39 -41.62
N VAL A 29 65.85 84.90 -41.45
CA VAL A 29 66.30 86.33 -41.29
C VAL A 29 65.76 87.09 -40.04
N SER A 30 66.48 87.99 -39.32
CA SER A 30 67.47 89.02 -39.74
C SER A 30 68.43 89.56 -38.62
N LYS A 31 69.69 89.92 -39.00
CA LYS A 31 70.47 91.18 -38.69
C LYS A 31 70.87 91.58 -37.22
N GLU A 32 71.96 92.32 -36.89
CA GLU A 32 73.16 92.86 -37.61
C GLU A 32 74.30 93.44 -36.68
N SER A 33 75.57 93.52 -37.20
CA SER A 33 76.63 94.57 -36.95
C SER A 33 77.36 94.68 -35.56
N ILE A 34 78.57 95.27 -35.31
CA ILE A 34 79.82 95.78 -35.99
C ILE A 34 80.91 96.04 -34.89
N THR A 35 82.24 95.72 -34.92
CA THR A 35 83.50 96.10 -35.66
C THR A 35 84.19 97.47 -35.39
N SER A 36 85.44 97.45 -34.84
CA SER A 36 86.58 98.45 -34.91
C SER A 36 87.84 97.85 -34.19
N VAL A 37 89.16 98.14 -34.34
CA VAL A 37 90.06 99.13 -35.03
C VAL A 37 90.33 100.45 -34.25
N GLY A 38 91.56 101.01 -34.07
CA GLY A 38 92.96 100.56 -34.38
C GLY A 38 94.06 101.66 -34.15
N ALA A 39 95.35 101.37 -34.42
CA ALA A 39 96.57 102.25 -34.43
C ALA A 39 97.06 102.89 -33.09
N ASP A 40 98.33 103.28 -32.80
CA ASP A 40 99.71 103.30 -33.40
C ASP A 40 100.36 104.71 -33.57
N SER A 41 101.71 104.81 -33.48
CA SER A 41 102.60 106.01 -33.55
C SER A 41 102.61 106.97 -32.33
N GLY A 42 103.70 107.70 -31.96
CA GLY A 42 105.10 107.66 -32.42
C GLY A 42 106.03 108.77 -31.83
N ASP A 43 107.22 108.34 -31.39
CA ASP A 43 108.59 108.95 -31.37
C ASP A 43 109.01 110.39 -30.88
N ASP A 44 110.16 110.37 -30.19
CA ASP A 44 111.41 111.20 -30.28
C ASP A 44 111.71 112.58 -29.58
N PHE A 45 113.00 112.73 -29.20
CA PHE A 45 113.84 113.89 -28.77
C PHE A 45 113.40 114.79 -27.56
N ALA A 46 114.29 115.50 -26.82
CA ALA A 46 115.73 115.78 -27.00
C ALA A 46 116.55 115.97 -25.68
N SER A 47 117.87 115.73 -25.80
CA SER A 47 119.03 116.62 -25.48
C SER A 47 119.28 117.17 -24.05
N ASP A 48 120.53 116.92 -23.58
CA ASP A 48 121.44 117.77 -22.76
C ASP A 48 120.95 118.42 -21.43
N GLY A 49 121.83 118.87 -20.52
CA GLY A 49 123.30 118.83 -20.50
C GLY A 49 123.85 119.49 -19.23
N SER A 50 125.13 119.26 -18.96
CA SER A 50 125.92 119.73 -17.81
C SER A 50 125.72 121.19 -17.34
N SER A 51 125.57 121.42 -16.02
CA SER A 51 126.22 122.54 -15.32
C SER A 51 126.27 122.41 -13.79
N SER A 52 127.48 122.53 -13.23
CA SER A 52 127.80 122.78 -11.80
C SER A 52 127.36 121.74 -10.75
N ARG A 53 128.00 121.78 -9.56
CA ARG A 53 127.98 120.69 -8.58
C ARG A 53 127.01 120.91 -7.41
N GLU A 54 126.58 122.14 -7.16
CA GLU A 54 125.81 122.53 -5.97
C GLU A 54 124.28 122.35 -6.08
N ASP A 55 123.67 122.36 -7.28
CA ASP A 55 122.20 122.46 -7.43
C ASP A 55 121.45 121.10 -7.49
N LEU A 56 122.19 119.98 -7.59
CA LEU A 56 121.60 118.64 -7.75
C LEU A 56 120.69 118.20 -6.58
N SER A 57 121.05 118.53 -5.35
CA SER A 57 120.31 118.12 -4.14
C SER A 57 118.89 118.68 -4.09
N SER A 58 118.71 119.92 -4.55
CA SER A 58 117.42 120.62 -4.54
C SER A 58 116.41 119.99 -5.50
N GLN A 59 116.87 119.55 -6.67
CA GLN A 59 116.01 118.82 -7.63
C GLN A 59 115.71 117.40 -7.16
N LEU A 60 116.70 116.70 -6.58
CA LEU A 60 116.53 115.35 -6.03
C LEU A 60 115.45 115.32 -4.93
N LEU A 61 115.45 116.29 -4.01
CA LEU A 61 114.46 116.35 -2.94
C LEU A 61 113.03 116.57 -3.49
N ARG A 62 112.86 117.45 -4.49
CA ARG A 62 111.57 117.67 -5.17
C ARG A 62 111.10 116.43 -5.93
N ARG A 63 111.99 115.76 -6.68
CA ARG A 63 111.65 114.50 -7.38
C ARG A 63 111.26 113.40 -6.40
N ASN A 64 111.99 113.20 -5.30
CA ASN A 64 111.65 112.20 -4.29
C ASN A 64 110.28 112.48 -3.64
N GLU A 65 109.93 113.74 -3.38
CA GLU A 65 108.61 114.12 -2.86
C GLU A 65 107.49 113.96 -3.90
N GLN A 66 107.78 114.17 -5.18
CA GLN A 66 106.84 113.89 -6.28
C GLN A 66 106.66 112.38 -6.50
N ILE A 67 107.72 111.59 -6.34
CA ILE A 67 107.69 110.12 -6.37
C ILE A 67 106.79 109.60 -5.24
N ARG A 68 106.96 110.02 -3.99
CA ARG A 68 106.05 109.66 -2.88
C ARG A 68 104.57 109.93 -3.19
N LYS A 69 104.27 111.07 -3.82
CA LYS A 69 102.91 111.44 -4.21
C LYS A 69 102.35 110.59 -5.35
N LEU A 70 103.20 109.98 -6.17
CA LEU A 70 102.83 108.98 -7.17
C LEU A 70 102.73 107.58 -6.55
N GLU A 71 103.61 107.22 -5.60
CA GLU A 71 103.58 105.96 -4.83
C GLU A 71 102.30 105.85 -3.99
N VAL A 72 101.91 106.91 -3.28
CA VAL A 72 100.64 106.97 -2.54
C VAL A 72 99.45 106.79 -3.49
N LYS A 73 99.41 107.51 -4.62
CA LYS A 73 98.35 107.34 -5.63
C LYS A 73 98.33 105.95 -6.26
N LEU A 74 99.49 105.33 -6.48
CA LEU A 74 99.60 103.94 -6.93
C LEU A 74 99.06 102.97 -5.86
N SER A 75 99.30 103.24 -4.58
CA SER A 75 98.71 102.50 -3.47
C SER A 75 97.19 102.67 -3.43
N ASP A 76 96.68 103.91 -3.53
CA ASP A 76 95.25 104.23 -3.56
C ASP A 76 94.55 103.55 -4.75
N TYR A 77 95.14 103.59 -5.95
CA TYR A 77 94.61 102.88 -7.11
C TYR A 77 94.71 101.35 -6.96
N ALA A 78 95.77 100.81 -6.35
CA ALA A 78 95.87 99.39 -6.05
C ALA A 78 94.80 98.95 -5.03
N ASP A 79 94.46 99.77 -4.04
CA ASP A 79 93.36 99.50 -3.10
C ASP A 79 91.98 99.69 -3.72
N GLN A 80 91.79 100.67 -4.63
CA GLN A 80 90.58 100.76 -5.43
C GLN A 80 90.40 99.51 -6.31
N ILE A 81 91.46 99.03 -6.97
CA ILE A 81 91.44 97.78 -7.73
C ILE A 81 91.14 96.59 -6.81
N ARG A 82 91.81 96.44 -5.66
CA ARG A 82 91.51 95.39 -4.66
C ARG A 82 90.06 95.43 -4.17
N ASN A 83 89.47 96.61 -4.03
CA ASN A 83 88.08 96.76 -3.58
C ASN A 83 87.08 96.49 -4.72
N LEU A 84 87.36 96.92 -5.94
CA LEU A 84 86.58 96.56 -7.14
C LEU A 84 86.64 95.05 -7.40
N GLN A 85 87.79 94.41 -7.21
CA GLN A 85 87.96 92.95 -7.27
C GLN A 85 87.04 92.25 -6.27
N LYS A 86 87.07 92.65 -4.99
CA LYS A 86 86.18 92.10 -3.93
C LYS A 86 84.70 92.36 -4.18
N ILE A 87 84.33 93.48 -4.81
CA ILE A 87 82.95 93.78 -5.19
C ILE A 87 82.52 92.89 -6.35
N LYS A 88 83.37 92.75 -7.38
CA LYS A 88 83.16 91.83 -8.51
C LYS A 88 82.99 90.39 -8.01
N GLU A 89 83.91 89.88 -7.19
CA GLU A 89 83.85 88.53 -6.60
C GLU A 89 82.55 88.31 -5.81
N LYS A 90 82.09 89.31 -5.04
CA LYS A 90 80.80 89.24 -4.33
C LYS A 90 79.60 89.21 -5.27
N LEU A 91 79.63 89.97 -6.36
CA LEU A 91 78.57 89.98 -7.37
C LEU A 91 78.54 88.68 -8.18
N GLU A 92 79.71 88.11 -8.51
CA GLU A 92 79.83 86.80 -9.15
C GLU A 92 79.31 85.70 -8.22
N ASN A 93 79.72 85.67 -6.94
CA ASN A 93 79.19 84.74 -5.93
C ASN A 93 77.67 84.89 -5.71
N ALA A 94 77.14 86.11 -5.81
CA ALA A 94 75.70 86.37 -5.67
C ALA A 94 74.92 85.93 -6.92
N LEU A 95 75.46 86.17 -8.11
CA LEU A 95 74.91 85.73 -9.39
C LEU A 95 74.92 84.20 -9.51
N GLU A 96 76.02 83.56 -9.15
CA GLU A 96 76.18 82.10 -9.07
C GLU A 96 75.14 81.52 -8.12
N LYS A 97 75.05 81.99 -6.87
CA LYS A 97 74.02 81.54 -5.90
C LYS A 97 72.58 81.78 -6.37
N HIS A 98 72.33 82.85 -7.13
CA HIS A 98 71.03 83.12 -7.73
C HIS A 98 70.72 82.15 -8.88
N GLN A 99 71.69 81.87 -9.76
CA GLN A 99 71.58 80.88 -10.83
C GLN A 99 71.36 79.48 -10.25
N ASP A 100 72.14 79.09 -9.24
CA ASP A 100 72.01 77.86 -8.46
C ASP A 100 70.61 77.73 -7.85
N SER A 101 70.13 78.77 -7.16
CA SER A 101 68.79 78.77 -6.55
C SER A 101 67.69 78.69 -7.60
N SER A 102 67.85 79.36 -8.75
CA SER A 102 66.89 79.33 -9.86
C SER A 102 66.87 77.95 -10.54
N MET A 103 68.03 77.35 -10.78
CA MET A 103 68.15 76.03 -11.39
C MET A 103 67.62 74.95 -10.46
N ARG A 104 67.92 75.03 -9.16
CA ARG A 104 67.41 74.12 -8.13
C ARG A 104 65.88 74.22 -7.99
N LYS A 105 65.30 75.42 -7.98
CA LYS A 105 63.84 75.61 -8.01
C LYS A 105 63.18 75.05 -9.27
N PHE A 106 63.80 75.22 -10.44
CA PHE A 106 63.29 74.64 -11.69
C PHE A 106 63.38 73.11 -11.68
N GLN A 107 64.45 72.54 -11.11
CA GLN A 107 64.59 71.11 -10.89
C GLN A 107 63.55 70.58 -9.89
N GLU A 108 63.38 71.22 -8.73
CA GLU A 108 62.36 70.90 -7.73
C GLU A 108 60.94 70.91 -8.34
N GLN A 109 60.61 71.90 -9.18
CA GLN A 109 59.34 71.96 -9.90
C GLN A 109 59.19 70.82 -10.91
N ASN A 110 60.23 70.54 -11.69
CA ASN A 110 60.24 69.44 -12.66
C ASN A 110 60.07 68.07 -11.97
N GLU A 111 60.80 67.83 -10.87
CA GLU A 111 60.68 66.64 -10.04
C GLU A 111 59.29 66.51 -9.40
N ALA A 112 58.72 67.61 -8.89
CA ALA A 112 57.35 67.62 -8.36
C ALA A 112 56.30 67.32 -9.45
N HIS A 113 56.45 67.87 -10.66
CA HIS A 113 55.57 67.57 -11.79
C HIS A 113 55.72 66.11 -12.26
N GLN A 114 56.93 65.58 -12.32
CA GLN A 114 57.17 64.17 -12.65
C GLN A 114 56.59 63.23 -11.58
N ALA A 115 56.78 63.54 -10.30
CA ALA A 115 56.20 62.77 -9.19
C ALA A 115 54.67 62.84 -9.17
N SER A 116 54.07 63.99 -9.49
CA SER A 116 52.62 64.15 -9.65
C SER A 116 52.08 63.29 -10.81
N ARG A 117 52.74 63.35 -11.97
CA ARG A 117 52.41 62.54 -13.15
C ARG A 117 52.59 61.04 -12.90
N ALA A 118 53.63 60.65 -12.16
CA ALA A 118 53.86 59.26 -11.76
C ALA A 118 52.75 58.74 -10.84
N LYS A 119 52.40 59.49 -9.78
CA LYS A 119 51.29 59.15 -8.87
C LYS A 119 49.94 59.06 -9.59
N MET A 120 49.70 59.89 -10.61
CA MET A 120 48.50 59.80 -11.44
C MET A 120 48.49 58.52 -12.31
N ALA A 121 49.63 58.15 -12.90
CA ALA A 121 49.76 56.92 -13.67
C ALA A 121 49.62 55.66 -12.79
N GLU A 122 50.25 55.66 -11.61
CA GLU A 122 50.12 54.62 -10.58
C GLU A 122 48.68 54.48 -10.08
N GLY A 123 48.00 55.60 -9.78
CA GLY A 123 46.58 55.60 -9.40
C GLY A 123 45.65 55.06 -10.49
N MET A 124 45.94 55.32 -11.77
CA MET A 124 45.21 54.71 -12.89
C MET A 124 45.51 53.22 -13.04
N ALA A 125 46.77 52.79 -12.85
CA ALA A 125 47.14 51.37 -12.89
C ALA A 125 46.44 50.58 -11.77
N LEU A 126 46.47 51.07 -10.53
CA LEU A 126 45.77 50.48 -9.39
C LEU A 126 44.24 50.46 -9.57
N ALA A 127 43.67 51.44 -10.28
CA ALA A 127 42.25 51.46 -10.60
C ALA A 127 41.86 50.42 -11.68
N LEU A 128 42.74 50.17 -12.65
CA LEU A 128 42.57 49.10 -13.64
C LEU A 128 42.77 47.71 -13.02
N GLU A 129 43.82 47.51 -12.23
CA GLU A 129 44.09 46.26 -11.53
C GLU A 129 42.93 45.84 -10.62
N LYS A 130 42.37 46.79 -9.85
CA LYS A 130 41.15 46.55 -9.06
C LYS A 130 39.92 46.23 -9.92
N LYS A 131 39.83 46.75 -11.14
CA LYS A 131 38.73 46.42 -12.07
C LYS A 131 38.89 45.03 -12.67
N ASP A 132 40.11 44.67 -13.06
CA ASP A 132 40.41 43.33 -13.57
C ASP A 132 40.18 42.28 -12.46
N GLN A 133 40.53 42.59 -11.22
CA GLN A 133 40.21 41.72 -10.08
C GLN A 133 38.69 41.61 -9.81
N GLU A 134 37.95 42.72 -9.78
CA GLU A 134 36.46 42.69 -9.70
C GLU A 134 35.83 41.86 -10.84
N TRP A 135 36.43 41.85 -12.04
CA TRP A 135 35.98 41.04 -13.17
C TRP A 135 36.37 39.56 -13.03
N MET A 136 37.57 39.24 -12.55
CA MET A 136 38.02 37.87 -12.29
C MET A 136 37.17 37.19 -11.20
N GLU A 137 36.81 37.92 -10.15
CA GLU A 137 35.90 37.43 -9.10
C GLU A 137 34.51 37.12 -9.67
N LYS A 138 33.97 38.01 -10.52
CA LYS A 138 32.67 37.82 -11.18
C LYS A 138 32.68 36.68 -12.19
N LEU A 139 33.76 36.53 -12.96
CA LEU A 139 33.96 35.38 -13.86
C LEU A 139 34.03 34.07 -13.06
N GLY A 140 34.78 34.05 -11.96
CA GLY A 140 34.87 32.91 -11.06
C GLY A 140 33.54 32.55 -10.39
N GLN A 141 32.69 33.53 -10.09
CA GLN A 141 31.35 33.30 -9.56
C GLN A 141 30.41 32.72 -10.63
N VAL A 142 30.36 33.33 -11.82
CA VAL A 142 29.57 32.81 -12.97
C VAL A 142 30.02 31.40 -13.35
N GLU A 143 31.32 31.08 -13.26
CA GLU A 143 31.81 29.74 -13.57
C GLU A 143 31.53 28.70 -12.46
N LYS A 144 31.31 29.11 -11.21
CA LYS A 144 30.74 28.24 -10.15
C LYS A 144 29.25 27.98 -10.41
N GLU A 145 28.48 29.03 -10.69
CA GLU A 145 27.04 28.95 -10.98
C GLU A 145 26.77 28.08 -12.20
N LYS A 146 27.55 28.27 -13.27
CA LYS A 146 27.53 27.41 -14.46
C LYS A 146 27.76 25.94 -14.09
N LYS A 147 28.78 25.62 -13.31
CA LYS A 147 29.08 24.24 -12.91
C LYS A 147 27.97 23.62 -12.06
N MET A 148 27.38 24.38 -11.15
CA MET A 148 26.25 23.95 -10.32
C MET A 148 24.98 23.70 -11.16
N LEU A 149 24.71 24.53 -12.17
CA LEU A 149 23.62 24.29 -13.12
C LEU A 149 23.93 23.10 -14.05
N GLU A 150 25.18 22.90 -14.46
CA GLU A 150 25.61 21.74 -15.25
C GLU A 150 25.45 20.42 -14.46
N THR A 151 25.76 20.39 -13.15
CA THR A 151 25.52 19.20 -12.31
C THR A 151 24.03 18.96 -12.07
N GLN A 152 23.26 19.99 -11.69
CA GLN A 152 21.80 19.85 -11.50
C GLN A 152 21.09 19.35 -12.76
N LEU A 153 21.47 19.87 -13.94
CA LEU A 153 20.87 19.45 -15.21
C LEU A 153 21.28 18.02 -15.58
N GLN A 154 22.49 17.58 -15.20
CA GLN A 154 22.90 16.19 -15.35
C GLN A 154 22.17 15.24 -14.38
N GLU A 155 22.02 15.62 -13.12
CA GLU A 155 21.22 14.89 -12.11
C GLU A 155 19.76 14.73 -12.57
N MET A 156 19.15 15.80 -13.10
CA MET A 156 17.78 15.76 -13.65
C MET A 156 17.65 14.82 -14.86
N ARG A 157 18.67 14.72 -15.73
CA ARG A 157 18.69 13.75 -16.83
C ARG A 157 18.78 12.32 -16.30
N GLU A 158 19.64 12.08 -15.32
CA GLU A 158 19.85 10.75 -14.74
C GLU A 158 18.62 10.28 -13.96
N GLN A 159 17.97 11.17 -13.20
CA GLN A 159 16.65 10.92 -12.61
C GLN A 159 15.59 10.61 -13.68
N SER A 160 15.56 11.37 -14.78
CA SER A 160 14.63 11.10 -15.89
C SER A 160 14.89 9.77 -16.59
N LEU A 161 16.14 9.32 -16.67
CA LEU A 161 16.51 8.01 -17.23
C LEU A 161 16.10 6.87 -16.29
N ASN A 162 16.38 7.02 -14.99
CA ASN A 162 16.00 6.06 -13.96
C ASN A 162 14.47 5.94 -13.82
N LEU A 163 13.72 7.03 -14.03
CA LEU A 163 12.25 7.02 -14.07
C LEU A 163 11.71 6.35 -15.35
N PHE A 164 12.43 6.40 -16.46
CA PHE A 164 12.08 5.70 -17.69
C PHE A 164 12.30 4.18 -17.53
N GLN A 165 13.49 3.78 -17.05
CA GLN A 165 13.82 2.38 -16.76
C GLN A 165 12.82 1.75 -15.77
N LYS A 166 12.45 2.46 -14.69
CA LYS A 166 11.42 1.99 -13.75
C LYS A 166 10.02 1.90 -14.32
N ARG A 167 9.73 2.60 -15.43
CA ARG A 167 8.48 2.40 -16.18
C ARG A 167 8.59 1.18 -17.09
N ASP A 168 9.70 0.98 -17.80
CA ASP A 168 9.91 -0.23 -18.59
C ASP A 168 9.82 -1.50 -17.71
N GLU A 169 10.49 -1.49 -16.54
CA GLU A 169 10.41 -2.56 -15.51
C GLU A 169 8.97 -2.79 -15.01
N MET A 170 8.18 -1.72 -14.83
CA MET A 170 6.80 -1.80 -14.37
C MET A 170 5.87 -2.35 -15.46
N ASP A 171 6.04 -1.92 -16.71
CA ASP A 171 5.27 -2.39 -17.86
C ASP A 171 5.58 -3.88 -18.15
N GLU A 172 6.83 -4.33 -17.94
CA GLU A 172 7.19 -5.76 -17.96
C GLU A 172 6.50 -6.55 -16.83
N LEU A 173 6.53 -6.03 -15.59
CA LEU A 173 5.86 -6.66 -14.44
C LEU A 173 4.34 -6.75 -14.60
N GLU A 174 3.69 -5.71 -15.15
CA GLU A 174 2.27 -5.76 -15.53
C GLU A 174 2.02 -6.83 -16.60
N GLY A 175 2.92 -6.98 -17.58
CA GLY A 175 2.86 -8.04 -18.58
C GLY A 175 2.92 -9.45 -17.97
N PHE A 176 3.84 -9.69 -17.03
CA PHE A 176 3.90 -10.96 -16.29
C PHE A 176 2.65 -11.19 -15.43
N GLN A 177 2.16 -10.16 -14.73
CA GLN A 177 0.94 -10.25 -13.92
C GLN A 177 -0.29 -10.59 -14.78
N GLN A 178 -0.44 -9.96 -15.95
CA GLN A 178 -1.49 -10.29 -16.91
C GLN A 178 -1.37 -11.74 -17.42
N GLN A 179 -0.15 -12.23 -17.66
CA GLN A 179 0.09 -13.61 -18.06
C GLN A 179 -0.32 -14.62 -16.96
N GLU A 180 0.04 -14.38 -15.70
CA GLU A 180 -0.37 -15.25 -14.58
C GLU A 180 -1.88 -15.20 -14.33
N ILE A 181 -2.51 -14.03 -14.40
CA ILE A 181 -3.98 -13.91 -14.33
C ILE A 181 -4.65 -14.72 -15.45
N ALA A 182 -4.10 -14.69 -16.67
CA ALA A 182 -4.61 -15.49 -17.79
C ALA A 182 -4.45 -17.01 -17.56
N LYS A 183 -3.29 -17.45 -17.04
CA LYS A 183 -3.03 -18.85 -16.66
C LYS A 183 -4.00 -19.33 -15.57
N VAL A 184 -4.16 -18.55 -14.50
CA VAL A 184 -5.10 -18.85 -13.40
C VAL A 184 -6.54 -18.89 -13.91
N LYS A 185 -6.97 -17.93 -14.74
CA LYS A 185 -8.31 -17.92 -15.34
C LYS A 185 -8.57 -19.16 -16.21
N HIS A 186 -7.61 -19.58 -17.04
CA HIS A 186 -7.74 -20.81 -17.82
C HIS A 186 -7.81 -22.05 -16.93
N MET A 187 -6.99 -22.13 -15.88
CA MET A 187 -7.00 -23.25 -14.94
C MET A 187 -8.32 -23.33 -14.15
N LEU A 188 -8.88 -22.20 -13.73
CA LEU A 188 -10.18 -22.12 -13.06
C LEU A 188 -11.30 -22.59 -13.99
N LEU A 189 -11.40 -22.05 -15.21
CA LEU A 189 -12.40 -22.49 -16.20
C LEU A 189 -12.31 -23.99 -16.49
N LYS A 190 -11.09 -24.53 -16.63
CA LYS A 190 -10.89 -25.97 -16.83
C LYS A 190 -11.32 -26.81 -15.61
N LYS A 191 -11.18 -26.28 -14.39
CA LYS A 191 -11.65 -26.93 -13.14
C LYS A 191 -13.17 -26.84 -13.01
N GLU A 192 -13.77 -25.73 -13.38
CA GLU A 192 -15.23 -25.51 -13.45
C GLU A 192 -15.89 -26.45 -14.47
N GLU A 193 -15.34 -26.58 -15.68
CA GLU A 193 -15.76 -27.59 -16.66
C GLU A 193 -15.64 -29.03 -16.13
N SER A 194 -14.60 -29.32 -15.35
CA SER A 194 -14.37 -30.66 -14.78
C SER A 194 -15.35 -30.96 -13.63
N LEU A 195 -15.66 -29.96 -12.81
CA LEU A 195 -16.65 -30.05 -11.75
C LEU A 195 -18.05 -30.27 -12.34
N SER A 196 -18.45 -29.49 -13.34
CA SER A 196 -19.77 -29.64 -13.97
C SER A 196 -19.97 -31.01 -14.64
N LYS A 197 -18.90 -31.62 -15.18
CA LYS A 197 -18.93 -33.01 -15.67
C LYS A 197 -19.13 -34.01 -14.53
N ALA A 198 -18.38 -33.88 -13.43
CA ALA A 198 -18.54 -34.73 -12.26
C ALA A 198 -19.93 -34.58 -11.59
N GLU A 199 -20.52 -33.38 -11.60
CA GLU A 199 -21.89 -33.11 -11.13
C GLU A 199 -22.93 -33.79 -12.03
N GLN A 200 -22.76 -33.74 -13.36
CA GLN A 200 -23.64 -34.44 -14.31
C GLN A 200 -23.55 -35.97 -14.18
N GLU A 201 -22.35 -36.50 -13.97
CA GLU A 201 -22.10 -37.93 -13.70
C GLU A 201 -22.71 -38.37 -12.36
N LEU A 202 -22.58 -37.55 -11.31
CA LEU A 202 -23.20 -37.80 -9.99
C LEU A 202 -24.73 -37.75 -10.05
N GLU A 203 -25.31 -36.80 -10.80
CA GLU A 203 -26.76 -36.75 -11.01
C GLU A 203 -27.25 -37.95 -11.83
N ALA A 204 -26.49 -38.40 -12.84
CA ALA A 204 -26.79 -39.61 -13.59
C ALA A 204 -26.78 -40.87 -12.71
N CYS A 205 -25.71 -41.07 -11.93
CA CYS A 205 -25.61 -42.14 -10.94
C CYS A 205 -26.74 -42.07 -9.89
N THR A 206 -27.16 -40.87 -9.49
CA THR A 206 -28.29 -40.67 -8.57
C THR A 206 -29.64 -41.05 -9.21
N ARG A 207 -29.84 -40.74 -10.50
CA ARG A 207 -31.01 -41.14 -11.29
C ARG A 207 -31.05 -42.66 -11.50
N GLU A 208 -29.92 -43.31 -11.76
CA GLU A 208 -29.81 -44.77 -11.83
C GLU A 208 -30.06 -45.44 -10.48
N LEU A 209 -29.48 -44.91 -9.39
CA LEU A 209 -29.67 -45.44 -8.03
C LEU A 209 -31.11 -45.28 -7.53
N THR A 210 -31.83 -44.23 -7.93
CA THR A 210 -33.25 -44.08 -7.60
C THR A 210 -34.10 -45.08 -8.38
N HIS A 211 -33.88 -45.23 -9.69
CA HIS A 211 -34.55 -46.24 -10.50
C HIS A 211 -34.30 -47.68 -9.98
N ALA A 212 -33.05 -48.02 -9.63
CA ALA A 212 -32.71 -49.33 -9.07
C ALA A 212 -33.40 -49.59 -7.71
N LYS A 213 -33.59 -48.55 -6.89
CA LYS A 213 -34.36 -48.65 -5.63
C LYS A 213 -35.87 -48.83 -5.86
N GLU A 214 -36.40 -48.33 -6.97
CA GLU A 214 -37.80 -48.55 -7.37
C GLU A 214 -37.99 -49.98 -7.85
N VAL A 215 -37.17 -50.46 -8.80
CA VAL A 215 -37.20 -51.86 -9.26
C VAL A 215 -37.01 -52.85 -8.11
N LEU A 216 -36.13 -52.56 -7.14
CA LEU A 216 -35.96 -53.37 -5.92
C LEU A 216 -37.22 -53.37 -5.04
N ARG A 217 -37.91 -52.23 -4.92
CA ARG A 217 -39.16 -52.10 -4.16
C ARG A 217 -40.26 -52.94 -4.82
N ASP A 218 -40.39 -52.83 -6.13
CA ASP A 218 -41.45 -53.49 -6.90
C ASP A 218 -41.25 -55.02 -6.84
N ALA A 219 -40.03 -55.51 -7.12
CA ALA A 219 -39.68 -56.93 -6.96
C ALA A 219 -39.84 -57.44 -5.51
N SER A 220 -39.63 -56.59 -4.50
CA SER A 220 -39.91 -56.91 -3.10
C SER A 220 -41.42 -57.04 -2.83
N THR A 221 -42.27 -56.19 -3.45
CA THR A 221 -43.73 -56.34 -3.36
C THR A 221 -44.22 -57.59 -4.07
N GLU A 222 -43.69 -57.94 -5.25
CA GLU A 222 -43.99 -59.19 -5.95
C GLU A 222 -43.59 -60.42 -5.12
N SER A 223 -42.38 -60.42 -4.55
CA SER A 223 -41.90 -61.46 -3.62
C SER A 223 -42.78 -61.58 -2.37
N SER A 224 -43.37 -60.48 -1.90
CA SER A 224 -44.34 -60.47 -0.79
C SER A 224 -45.73 -61.00 -1.19
N GLY A 225 -46.10 -60.87 -2.46
CA GLY A 225 -47.31 -61.48 -3.05
C GLY A 225 -47.15 -62.99 -3.16
N LEU A 226 -46.15 -63.44 -3.92
CA LEU A 226 -45.83 -64.87 -4.11
C LEU A 226 -45.65 -65.64 -2.79
N ARG A 227 -45.18 -64.97 -1.73
CA ARG A 227 -45.09 -65.55 -0.38
C ARG A 227 -46.45 -65.81 0.27
N LYS A 228 -47.44 -64.94 0.05
CA LYS A 228 -48.83 -65.16 0.49
C LYS A 228 -49.47 -66.28 -0.32
N ASP A 229 -49.32 -66.25 -1.65
CA ASP A 229 -49.85 -67.27 -2.55
C ASP A 229 -49.32 -68.67 -2.17
N LEU A 230 -48.01 -68.78 -1.85
CA LEU A 230 -47.40 -69.99 -1.32
C LEU A 230 -47.93 -70.39 0.07
N GLN A 231 -48.21 -69.44 0.95
CA GLN A 231 -48.76 -69.71 2.29
C GLN A 231 -50.23 -70.18 2.21
N GLU A 232 -51.04 -69.57 1.34
CA GLU A 232 -52.42 -69.96 1.06
C GLU A 232 -52.47 -71.36 0.41
N LEU A 233 -51.58 -71.64 -0.54
CA LEU A 233 -51.46 -72.97 -1.16
C LEU A 233 -50.98 -74.03 -0.16
N GLN A 234 -50.03 -73.70 0.74
CA GLN A 234 -49.63 -74.59 1.84
C GLN A 234 -50.78 -74.88 2.80
N GLN A 235 -51.61 -73.89 3.12
CA GLN A 235 -52.81 -74.08 3.94
C GLN A 235 -53.83 -74.99 3.24
N GLN A 236 -54.06 -74.81 1.93
CA GLN A 236 -54.93 -75.69 1.14
C GLN A 236 -54.39 -77.13 1.09
N PHE A 237 -53.08 -77.34 0.97
CA PHE A 237 -52.49 -78.69 1.03
C PHE A 237 -52.70 -79.35 2.39
N LEU A 238 -52.57 -78.63 3.51
CA LEU A 238 -52.86 -79.17 4.85
C LEU A 238 -54.33 -79.51 5.04
N GLU A 239 -55.25 -78.71 4.47
CA GLU A 239 -56.69 -78.98 4.52
C GLU A 239 -57.06 -80.21 3.65
N LEU A 240 -56.48 -80.35 2.46
CA LEU A 240 -56.63 -81.54 1.61
C LEU A 240 -55.99 -82.80 2.22
N GLU A 241 -54.89 -82.67 2.96
CA GLU A 241 -54.28 -83.76 3.71
C GLU A 241 -55.17 -84.21 4.88
N ALA A 242 -55.77 -83.27 5.62
CA ALA A 242 -56.76 -83.60 6.65
C ALA A 242 -58.01 -84.29 6.04
N GLN A 243 -58.54 -83.79 4.92
CA GLN A 243 -59.67 -84.42 4.22
C GLN A 243 -59.33 -85.83 3.69
N ARG A 244 -58.10 -86.04 3.19
CA ARG A 244 -57.60 -87.37 2.80
C ARG A 244 -57.61 -88.30 4.01
N ASP A 245 -57.07 -87.88 5.14
CA ASP A 245 -56.92 -88.73 6.31
C ASP A 245 -58.28 -89.03 6.97
N GLU A 246 -59.22 -88.08 6.99
CA GLU A 246 -60.62 -88.34 7.32
C GLU A 246 -61.24 -89.42 6.41
N LEU A 247 -61.05 -89.31 5.09
CA LEU A 247 -61.54 -90.31 4.13
C LEU A 247 -60.87 -91.68 4.33
N MET A 248 -59.56 -91.75 4.60
CA MET A 248 -58.88 -93.02 4.92
C MET A 248 -59.44 -93.66 6.21
N THR A 249 -59.79 -92.86 7.23
CA THR A 249 -60.46 -93.39 8.43
C THR A 249 -61.89 -93.85 8.12
N ALA A 250 -62.61 -93.19 7.20
CA ALA A 250 -63.94 -93.62 6.78
C ALA A 250 -63.89 -94.93 5.95
N GLU A 251 -62.92 -95.06 5.06
CA GLU A 251 -62.66 -96.25 4.24
C GLU A 251 -62.30 -97.45 5.11
N THR A 252 -61.29 -97.34 5.98
CA THR A 252 -60.91 -98.43 6.90
C THR A 252 -62.03 -98.80 7.87
N ASN A 253 -62.87 -97.86 8.31
CA ASN A 253 -64.08 -98.20 9.08
C ASN A 253 -65.15 -98.93 8.23
N ALA A 254 -65.24 -98.65 6.93
CA ALA A 254 -66.11 -99.38 6.01
C ALA A 254 -65.57 -100.80 5.72
N GLU A 255 -64.26 -100.97 5.51
CA GLU A 255 -63.61 -102.28 5.37
C GLU A 255 -63.79 -103.17 6.61
N ASN A 256 -63.56 -102.61 7.80
CA ASN A 256 -63.82 -103.29 9.09
C ASN A 256 -65.30 -103.70 9.23
N LYS A 257 -66.23 -102.96 8.64
CA LYS A 257 -67.66 -103.30 8.62
C LYS A 257 -68.01 -104.33 7.56
N ILE A 258 -67.37 -104.31 6.40
CA ILE A 258 -67.52 -105.30 5.33
C ILE A 258 -67.02 -106.65 5.83
N THR A 259 -65.80 -106.73 6.33
CA THR A 259 -65.21 -107.97 6.88
C THR A 259 -66.02 -108.55 8.05
N ALA A 260 -66.60 -107.70 8.91
CA ALA A 260 -67.53 -108.15 9.95
C ALA A 260 -68.86 -108.70 9.40
N LEU A 261 -69.34 -108.21 8.26
CA LEU A 261 -70.51 -108.74 7.55
C LEU A 261 -70.19 -110.04 6.81
N GLU A 262 -69.03 -110.13 6.15
CA GLU A 262 -68.53 -111.34 5.48
C GLU A 262 -68.33 -112.50 6.47
N LEU A 263 -67.76 -112.22 7.65
CA LEU A 263 -67.66 -113.21 8.73
C LEU A 263 -69.05 -113.71 9.15
N ARG A 264 -70.03 -112.80 9.27
CA ARG A 264 -71.40 -113.15 9.63
C ARG A 264 -72.15 -113.89 8.50
N GLU A 265 -71.81 -113.64 7.24
CA GLU A 265 -72.27 -114.43 6.11
C GLU A 265 -71.70 -115.86 6.19
N GLN A 266 -70.42 -116.03 6.51
CA GLN A 266 -69.80 -117.34 6.74
C GLN A 266 -70.41 -118.09 7.94
N GLU A 267 -70.70 -117.39 9.06
CA GLU A 267 -71.47 -117.94 10.19
C GLU A 267 -72.83 -118.48 9.72
N LEU A 268 -73.61 -117.65 9.02
CA LEU A 268 -74.93 -118.01 8.53
C LEU A 268 -74.88 -119.15 7.48
N GLN A 269 -73.89 -119.14 6.59
CA GLN A 269 -73.69 -120.19 5.60
C GLN A 269 -73.29 -121.52 6.25
N THR A 270 -72.50 -121.48 7.33
CA THR A 270 -72.19 -122.66 8.15
C THR A 270 -73.45 -123.20 8.84
N VAL A 271 -74.30 -122.33 9.38
CA VAL A 271 -75.61 -122.73 9.95
C VAL A 271 -76.54 -123.31 8.88
N ILE A 272 -76.56 -122.76 7.66
CA ILE A 272 -77.34 -123.30 6.53
C ILE A 272 -76.82 -124.68 6.11
N GLN A 273 -75.49 -124.88 6.07
CA GLN A 273 -74.90 -126.19 5.79
C GLN A 273 -75.26 -127.22 6.88
N GLN A 274 -75.16 -126.85 8.16
CA GLN A 274 -75.56 -127.72 9.28
C GLN A 274 -77.04 -128.08 9.21
N LEU A 275 -77.93 -127.11 9.03
CA LEU A 275 -79.37 -127.35 8.84
C LEU A 275 -79.67 -128.23 7.61
N SER A 276 -78.89 -128.11 6.53
CA SER A 276 -79.02 -128.97 5.34
C SER A 276 -78.60 -130.41 5.62
N VAL A 277 -77.54 -130.62 6.41
CA VAL A 277 -77.12 -131.95 6.90
C VAL A 277 -78.18 -132.54 7.83
N ASP A 278 -78.73 -131.75 8.76
CA ASP A 278 -79.75 -132.20 9.70
C ASP A 278 -81.09 -132.54 9.01
N LEU A 279 -81.49 -131.76 8.00
CA LEU A 279 -82.64 -132.07 7.15
C LEU A 279 -82.41 -133.35 6.33
N GLN A 280 -81.21 -133.58 5.80
CA GLN A 280 -80.88 -134.81 5.07
C GLN A 280 -80.83 -136.03 6.02
N ASN A 281 -80.31 -135.87 7.24
CA ASN A 281 -80.35 -136.89 8.30
C ASN A 281 -81.80 -137.23 8.69
N ALA A 282 -82.65 -136.21 8.89
CA ALA A 282 -84.07 -136.39 9.17
C ALA A 282 -84.80 -137.08 8.01
N ARG A 283 -84.45 -136.77 6.75
CA ARG A 283 -84.97 -137.45 5.55
C ARG A 283 -84.55 -138.91 5.48
N VAL A 284 -83.28 -139.23 5.79
CA VAL A 284 -82.79 -140.61 5.88
C VAL A 284 -83.52 -141.37 6.99
N ALA A 285 -83.67 -140.78 8.18
CA ALA A 285 -84.44 -141.36 9.28
C ALA A 285 -85.92 -141.60 8.90
N GLY A 286 -86.54 -140.66 8.18
CA GLY A 286 -87.86 -140.79 7.59
C GLY A 286 -87.98 -141.98 6.64
N SER A 287 -87.06 -142.10 5.67
CA SER A 287 -87.02 -143.27 4.78
C SER A 287 -86.75 -144.60 5.51
N GLY A 288 -86.09 -144.56 6.68
CA GLY A 288 -85.94 -145.70 7.57
C GLY A 288 -87.23 -146.08 8.30
N CYS A 289 -88.07 -145.10 8.67
CA CYS A 289 -89.42 -145.34 9.17
C CYS A 289 -90.34 -145.89 8.06
N GLU A 290 -90.26 -145.33 6.86
CA GLU A 290 -91.02 -145.73 5.67
C GLU A 290 -90.74 -147.20 5.31
N LYS A 291 -89.46 -147.60 5.22
CA LYS A 291 -89.07 -149.01 5.00
C LYS A 291 -89.51 -149.95 6.12
N ARG A 292 -89.52 -149.51 7.39
CA ARG A 292 -90.08 -150.32 8.49
C ARG A 292 -91.58 -150.51 8.36
N LEU A 293 -92.30 -149.48 7.91
CA LEU A 293 -93.74 -149.54 7.65
C LEU A 293 -94.06 -150.45 6.45
N GLU A 294 -93.24 -150.39 5.39
CA GLU A 294 -93.33 -151.26 4.22
C GLU A 294 -93.06 -152.75 4.57
N ILE A 295 -92.06 -153.03 5.42
CA ILE A 295 -91.82 -154.39 5.97
C ILE A 295 -93.03 -154.87 6.77
N LEU A 296 -93.58 -154.05 7.67
CA LEU A 296 -94.77 -154.39 8.46
C LEU A 296 -96.02 -154.63 7.57
N GLN A 297 -96.13 -153.95 6.42
CA GLN A 297 -97.17 -154.23 5.42
C GLN A 297 -96.97 -155.59 4.73
N VAL A 298 -95.73 -155.94 4.37
CA VAL A 298 -95.40 -157.26 3.80
C VAL A 298 -95.65 -158.39 4.81
N GLU A 299 -95.29 -158.20 6.08
CA GLU A 299 -95.60 -159.14 7.16
C GLU A 299 -97.11 -159.30 7.36
N HIS A 300 -97.88 -158.20 7.32
CA HIS A 300 -99.34 -158.25 7.41
C HIS A 300 -99.98 -159.02 6.23
N GLU A 301 -99.55 -158.77 5.00
CA GLU A 301 -100.06 -159.51 3.82
C GLU A 301 -99.64 -160.99 3.86
N SER A 302 -98.45 -161.31 4.38
CA SER A 302 -98.02 -162.71 4.61
C SER A 302 -98.94 -163.45 5.60
N LEU A 303 -99.19 -162.86 6.78
CA LEU A 303 -100.12 -163.39 7.78
C LEU A 303 -101.55 -163.58 7.23
N LYS A 304 -101.99 -162.67 6.37
CA LYS A 304 -103.29 -162.71 5.68
C LYS A 304 -103.37 -163.83 4.64
N VAL A 305 -102.26 -164.17 3.96
CA VAL A 305 -102.17 -165.35 3.09
C VAL A 305 -102.19 -166.66 3.90
N GLU A 306 -101.48 -166.73 5.03
CA GLU A 306 -101.54 -167.90 5.92
C GLU A 306 -102.97 -168.15 6.45
N TYR A 307 -103.67 -167.09 6.85
CA TYR A 307 -105.07 -167.13 7.28
C TYR A 307 -105.99 -167.72 6.20
N GLU A 308 -105.90 -167.23 4.95
CA GLU A 308 -106.70 -167.78 3.84
C GLU A 308 -106.30 -169.23 3.48
N GLN A 309 -105.02 -169.61 3.58
CA GLN A 309 -104.63 -171.03 3.44
C GLN A 309 -105.26 -171.92 4.52
N HIS A 310 -105.29 -171.46 5.78
CA HIS A 310 -105.87 -172.22 6.88
C HIS A 310 -107.38 -172.43 6.68
N LYS A 311 -108.07 -171.40 6.19
CA LYS A 311 -109.49 -171.40 5.79
C LYS A 311 -109.77 -172.35 4.61
N GLN A 312 -108.86 -172.48 3.64
CA GLN A 312 -108.98 -173.47 2.56
C GLN A 312 -108.78 -174.92 3.04
N LYS A 313 -107.84 -175.17 3.97
CA LYS A 313 -107.61 -176.50 4.55
C LYS A 313 -108.87 -177.05 5.25
N VAL A 314 -109.62 -176.19 5.96
CA VAL A 314 -110.91 -176.56 6.59
C VAL A 314 -111.96 -176.95 5.53
N LYS A 315 -112.08 -176.22 4.42
CA LYS A 315 -112.98 -176.59 3.31
C LYS A 315 -112.64 -177.96 2.70
N TYR A 316 -111.37 -178.29 2.57
CA TYR A 316 -110.94 -179.59 2.04
C TYR A 316 -111.38 -180.76 2.93
N PHE A 317 -111.32 -180.58 4.26
CA PHE A 317 -111.75 -181.60 5.22
C PHE A 317 -113.27 -181.87 5.16
N GLN A 318 -114.07 -180.86 4.85
CA GLN A 318 -115.53 -180.98 4.70
C GLN A 318 -115.94 -181.81 3.47
N MET A 319 -115.15 -181.76 2.38
CA MET A 319 -115.52 -182.36 1.09
C MET A 319 -115.17 -183.85 0.98
N HIS A 320 -114.16 -184.33 1.72
CA HIS A 320 -113.70 -185.72 1.63
C HIS A 320 -114.63 -186.76 2.29
N LEU A 321 -115.60 -186.31 3.11
CA LEU A 321 -116.51 -187.19 3.85
C LEU A 321 -117.68 -187.75 2.99
N LEU A 322 -117.90 -187.20 1.78
CA LEU A 322 -119.09 -187.46 0.96
C LEU A 322 -118.88 -188.41 -0.23
N LEU A 323 -117.64 -188.84 -0.51
CA LEU A 323 -117.29 -189.71 -1.65
C LEU A 323 -117.02 -191.18 -1.26
N ALA A 324 -117.10 -191.52 0.03
CA ALA A 324 -116.78 -192.86 0.55
C ALA A 324 -117.80 -193.97 0.22
N GLY A 325 -118.96 -193.64 -0.36
CA GLY A 325 -120.10 -194.56 -0.44
C GLY A 325 -120.18 -195.52 -1.63
N VAL A 326 -119.41 -195.31 -2.72
CA VAL A 326 -119.74 -195.92 -4.04
C VAL A 326 -118.68 -196.88 -4.61
N LYS A 327 -117.51 -197.04 -3.98
CA LYS A 327 -116.43 -197.95 -4.46
C LYS A 327 -116.25 -199.25 -3.67
N VAL A 328 -117.25 -199.64 -2.89
CA VAL A 328 -117.29 -200.94 -2.18
C VAL A 328 -117.33 -202.14 -3.15
N TYR A 329 -117.83 -201.96 -4.38
CA TYR A 329 -117.94 -203.03 -5.39
C TYR A 329 -116.66 -203.32 -6.21
N ALA A 330 -115.48 -202.89 -5.74
CA ALA A 330 -114.19 -203.22 -6.35
C ALA A 330 -113.17 -203.85 -5.37
N TRP A 331 -113.59 -204.23 -4.16
CA TRP A 331 -112.71 -204.85 -3.14
C TRP A 331 -112.64 -206.39 -3.22
N MET A 332 -113.22 -207.03 -4.24
CA MET A 332 -113.36 -208.51 -4.27
C MET A 332 -112.74 -209.20 -5.50
N THR A 333 -111.62 -208.66 -6.00
CA THR A 333 -110.75 -209.37 -6.95
C THR A 333 -109.28 -209.35 -6.50
N PHE A 334 -108.84 -210.49 -5.97
CA PHE A 334 -107.43 -210.92 -5.87
C PHE A 334 -106.57 -210.43 -4.69
N GLU A 335 -107.16 -210.24 -3.51
CA GLU A 335 -106.45 -210.26 -2.21
C GLU A 335 -105.96 -211.69 -1.84
N PHE A 336 -105.29 -212.38 -2.78
CA PHE A 336 -104.78 -213.75 -2.60
C PHE A 336 -103.41 -214.02 -3.27
N ALA A 337 -102.81 -213.03 -3.93
CA ALA A 337 -101.35 -212.99 -4.14
C ALA A 337 -100.65 -212.29 -2.97
N GLU A 338 -101.06 -212.67 -1.76
CA GLU A 338 -100.63 -212.11 -0.47
C GLU A 338 -99.14 -212.31 -0.16
N ARG A 339 -98.69 -211.63 0.92
CA ARG A 339 -97.56 -211.97 1.81
C ARG A 339 -96.14 -211.97 1.22
N ASN A 340 -95.95 -212.14 -0.08
CA ASN A 340 -94.66 -212.53 -0.65
C ASN A 340 -93.63 -211.40 -0.90
N LYS A 341 -93.90 -210.16 -0.43
CA LYS A 341 -92.92 -209.06 -0.44
C LYS A 341 -92.78 -208.26 0.86
N LEU A 342 -93.26 -208.81 1.98
CA LEU A 342 -92.81 -208.36 3.31
C LEU A 342 -91.29 -208.63 3.50
N THR A 343 -90.72 -209.53 2.70
CA THR A 343 -89.29 -209.87 2.61
C THR A 343 -88.40 -208.70 2.16
N GLU A 344 -88.87 -207.85 1.24
CA GLU A 344 -88.02 -206.83 0.60
C GLU A 344 -87.73 -205.64 1.54
N GLN A 345 -88.65 -205.35 2.47
CA GLN A 345 -88.54 -204.27 3.46
C GLN A 345 -87.45 -204.48 4.52
N LEU A 346 -86.80 -205.65 4.54
CA LEU A 346 -85.65 -205.96 5.42
C LEU A 346 -84.31 -205.98 4.68
N GLN A 347 -84.30 -205.97 3.34
CA GLN A 347 -83.07 -206.14 2.56
C GLN A 347 -82.42 -204.80 2.17
N GLU A 348 -83.20 -203.76 1.88
CA GLU A 348 -82.67 -202.43 1.52
C GLU A 348 -82.03 -201.68 2.72
N LYS A 349 -82.43 -202.02 3.96
CA LYS A 349 -81.78 -201.52 5.18
C LYS A 349 -80.32 -201.99 5.35
N VAL A 350 -79.88 -203.00 4.60
CA VAL A 350 -78.48 -203.42 4.55
C VAL A 350 -77.68 -202.48 3.62
N CYS A 351 -78.19 -202.18 2.42
CA CYS A 351 -77.46 -201.42 1.38
C CYS A 351 -77.12 -199.96 1.71
N SER A 352 -77.75 -199.33 2.70
CA SER A 352 -77.37 -197.96 3.12
C SER A 352 -76.33 -197.91 4.24
N LEU A 353 -76.13 -199.01 4.99
CA LEU A 353 -75.08 -199.10 6.01
C LEU A 353 -73.70 -199.36 5.39
N GLU A 354 -73.64 -199.96 4.20
CA GLU A 354 -72.43 -200.12 3.40
C GLU A 354 -71.89 -198.77 2.87
N LYS A 355 -72.75 -197.75 2.73
CA LYS A 355 -72.39 -196.42 2.21
C LYS A 355 -71.76 -195.48 3.26
N LYS A 356 -71.08 -196.05 4.28
CA LYS A 356 -70.59 -195.33 5.46
C LYS A 356 -69.13 -195.65 5.86
N LEU A 357 -68.36 -196.35 5.01
CA LEU A 357 -67.01 -196.81 5.36
C LEU A 357 -66.00 -196.85 4.17
N GLU A 358 -65.95 -195.83 3.31
CA GLU A 358 -64.90 -195.77 2.28
C GLU A 358 -64.57 -194.33 1.81
N ARG A 359 -63.27 -194.04 1.56
CA ARG A 359 -62.69 -192.72 1.20
C ARG A 359 -62.76 -191.72 2.35
N ASN A 360 -61.72 -191.52 3.18
CA ASN A 360 -60.32 -191.15 2.85
C ASN A 360 -60.28 -190.06 1.76
N LEU A 361 -60.02 -188.82 2.17
CA LEU A 361 -59.78 -187.71 1.26
C LEU A 361 -58.57 -188.02 0.38
N SER A 362 -58.73 -187.94 -0.94
CA SER A 362 -57.64 -188.11 -1.88
C SER A 362 -56.79 -186.83 -1.94
N GLY A 363 -55.59 -186.91 -2.53
CA GLY A 363 -54.76 -185.73 -2.77
C GLY A 363 -55.47 -184.63 -3.58
N ASP A 364 -56.48 -185.01 -4.37
CA ASP A 364 -57.28 -184.10 -5.20
C ASP A 364 -58.18 -183.16 -4.37
N GLU A 365 -58.56 -183.54 -3.14
CA GLU A 365 -59.27 -182.67 -2.21
C GLU A 365 -58.34 -181.62 -1.58
N HIS A 366 -57.15 -182.05 -1.11
CA HIS A 366 -56.12 -181.16 -0.58
C HIS A 366 -55.62 -180.16 -1.65
N VAL A 367 -55.42 -180.63 -2.88
CA VAL A 367 -55.10 -179.78 -4.03
C VAL A 367 -56.18 -178.71 -4.25
N ARG A 368 -57.47 -179.04 -4.06
CA ARG A 368 -58.57 -178.09 -4.25
C ARG A 368 -58.61 -176.96 -3.22
N GLU A 369 -58.19 -177.21 -1.98
CA GLU A 369 -58.07 -176.17 -0.95
C GLU A 369 -56.78 -175.36 -1.10
N LEU A 370 -55.64 -176.02 -1.36
CA LEU A 370 -54.38 -175.36 -1.69
C LEU A 370 -54.49 -174.45 -2.93
N LEU A 371 -55.29 -174.83 -3.94
CA LEU A 371 -55.57 -173.99 -5.10
C LEU A 371 -56.40 -172.73 -4.75
N LYS A 372 -57.30 -172.81 -3.76
CA LYS A 372 -58.03 -171.62 -3.26
C LYS A 372 -57.12 -170.69 -2.47
N GLU A 373 -56.33 -171.24 -1.54
CA GLU A 373 -55.39 -170.44 -0.76
C GLU A 373 -54.36 -169.76 -1.68
N LYS A 374 -53.77 -170.53 -2.61
CA LYS A 374 -52.92 -170.03 -3.69
C LYS A 374 -53.58 -168.88 -4.44
N ALA A 375 -54.82 -169.03 -4.90
CA ALA A 375 -55.52 -167.96 -5.63
C ALA A 375 -55.69 -166.68 -4.79
N THR A 376 -55.99 -166.79 -3.49
CA THR A 376 -56.08 -165.61 -2.61
C THR A 376 -54.71 -164.96 -2.30
N LEU A 377 -53.63 -165.74 -2.32
CA LEU A 377 -52.27 -165.22 -2.17
C LEU A 377 -51.75 -164.61 -3.47
N GLU A 378 -52.10 -165.17 -4.63
CA GLU A 378 -51.84 -164.57 -5.95
C GLU A 378 -52.60 -163.24 -6.11
N GLN A 379 -53.87 -163.17 -5.68
CA GLN A 379 -54.62 -161.92 -5.63
C GLN A 379 -53.93 -160.87 -4.75
N LYS A 380 -53.60 -161.19 -3.49
CA LYS A 380 -52.91 -160.25 -2.59
C LYS A 380 -51.52 -159.83 -3.09
N LEU A 381 -50.82 -160.73 -3.77
CA LEU A 381 -49.55 -160.44 -4.41
C LEU A 381 -49.73 -159.44 -5.56
N ASP A 382 -50.78 -159.58 -6.39
CA ASP A 382 -51.05 -158.64 -7.47
C ASP A 382 -51.67 -157.32 -6.99
N GLU A 383 -52.45 -157.31 -5.92
CA GLU A 383 -52.90 -156.09 -5.21
C GLU A 383 -51.71 -155.30 -4.64
N THR A 384 -50.80 -155.96 -3.90
CA THR A 384 -49.59 -155.30 -3.38
C THR A 384 -48.64 -154.86 -4.50
N ARG A 385 -48.52 -155.62 -5.60
CA ARG A 385 -47.82 -155.16 -6.81
C ARG A 385 -48.54 -153.99 -7.49
N GLN A 386 -49.86 -153.86 -7.41
CA GLN A 386 -50.58 -152.69 -7.92
C GLN A 386 -50.32 -151.46 -7.04
N GLN A 387 -50.40 -151.60 -5.71
CA GLN A 387 -50.06 -150.51 -4.78
C GLN A 387 -48.62 -150.02 -4.97
N VAL A 388 -47.64 -150.93 -5.07
CA VAL A 388 -46.23 -150.56 -5.32
C VAL A 388 -46.05 -149.91 -6.71
N ARG A 389 -46.94 -150.16 -7.69
CA ARG A 389 -46.94 -149.43 -8.97
C ARG A 389 -47.52 -148.02 -8.80
N THR A 390 -48.64 -147.85 -8.08
CA THR A 390 -49.27 -146.53 -7.86
C THR A 390 -48.41 -145.62 -6.99
N ASP A 391 -47.81 -146.17 -5.93
CA ASP A 391 -46.87 -145.45 -5.07
C ASP A 391 -45.64 -145.01 -5.87
N ARG A 392 -45.14 -145.89 -6.75
CA ARG A 392 -44.02 -145.57 -7.65
C ARG A 392 -44.39 -144.53 -8.72
N THR A 393 -45.61 -144.53 -9.28
CA THR A 393 -46.04 -143.46 -10.19
C THR A 393 -46.14 -142.14 -9.46
N HIS A 394 -46.76 -142.09 -8.27
CA HIS A 394 -46.82 -140.86 -7.47
C HIS A 394 -45.44 -140.35 -7.02
N HIS A 395 -44.51 -141.24 -6.65
CA HIS A 395 -43.13 -140.84 -6.38
C HIS A 395 -42.40 -140.33 -7.64
N THR A 396 -42.71 -140.88 -8.82
CA THR A 396 -42.15 -140.38 -10.09
C THR A 396 -42.74 -139.02 -10.45
N GLU A 397 -44.04 -138.82 -10.21
CA GLU A 397 -44.75 -137.56 -10.43
C GLU A 397 -44.26 -136.44 -9.50
N THR A 398 -44.07 -136.71 -8.20
CA THR A 398 -43.52 -135.73 -7.25
C THR A 398 -42.05 -135.43 -7.51
N LEU A 399 -41.23 -136.44 -7.87
CA LEU A 399 -39.84 -136.20 -8.31
C LEU A 399 -39.79 -135.34 -9.58
N ASN A 400 -40.62 -135.60 -10.59
CA ASN A 400 -40.70 -134.79 -11.79
C ASN A 400 -41.14 -133.34 -11.48
N GLN A 401 -42.07 -133.14 -10.55
CA GLN A 401 -42.49 -131.81 -10.09
C GLN A 401 -41.35 -131.08 -9.38
N LEU A 402 -40.65 -131.74 -8.44
CA LEU A 402 -39.50 -131.17 -7.73
C LEU A 402 -38.32 -130.88 -8.67
N GLU A 403 -38.05 -131.74 -9.65
CA GLU A 403 -37.01 -131.51 -10.67
C GLU A 403 -37.37 -130.33 -11.58
N THR A 404 -38.66 -130.16 -11.92
CA THR A 404 -39.15 -129.01 -12.67
C THR A 404 -39.04 -127.71 -11.84
N GLN A 405 -39.42 -127.74 -10.56
CA GLN A 405 -39.28 -126.60 -9.65
C GLN A 405 -37.81 -126.22 -9.43
N ASN A 406 -36.91 -127.19 -9.27
CA ASN A 406 -35.48 -126.91 -9.16
C ASN A 406 -34.94 -126.24 -10.43
N LYS A 407 -35.28 -126.74 -11.63
CA LYS A 407 -34.88 -126.10 -12.90
C LYS A 407 -35.44 -124.68 -13.05
N GLU A 408 -36.68 -124.44 -12.61
CA GLU A 408 -37.28 -123.10 -12.63
C GLU A 408 -36.59 -122.16 -11.61
N LEU A 409 -36.20 -122.66 -10.44
CA LEU A 409 -35.43 -121.91 -9.44
C LEU A 409 -34.00 -121.62 -9.89
N GLU A 410 -33.32 -122.59 -10.50
CA GLU A 410 -32.00 -122.42 -11.14
C GLU A 410 -32.06 -121.37 -12.24
N GLN A 411 -33.08 -121.42 -13.12
CA GLN A 411 -33.27 -120.43 -14.18
C GLN A 411 -33.58 -119.03 -13.61
N LYS A 412 -34.43 -118.93 -12.58
CA LYS A 412 -34.69 -117.65 -11.88
C LYS A 412 -33.43 -117.11 -11.20
N LEU A 413 -32.60 -117.96 -10.62
CA LEU A 413 -31.32 -117.58 -9.99
C LEU A 413 -30.31 -117.13 -11.04
N GLN A 414 -30.25 -117.78 -12.22
CA GLN A 414 -29.43 -117.31 -13.33
C GLN A 414 -29.88 -115.93 -13.82
N ILE A 415 -31.19 -115.73 -14.06
CA ILE A 415 -31.74 -114.43 -14.48
C ILE A 415 -31.44 -113.35 -13.43
N ALA A 416 -31.61 -113.65 -12.14
CA ALA A 416 -31.32 -112.72 -11.06
C ALA A 416 -29.82 -112.38 -10.93
N THR A 417 -28.92 -113.36 -11.12
CA THR A 417 -27.47 -113.13 -11.07
C THR A 417 -26.95 -112.38 -12.31
N GLU A 418 -27.52 -112.63 -13.49
CA GLU A 418 -27.26 -111.84 -14.71
C GLU A 418 -27.79 -110.40 -14.59
N ALA A 419 -28.98 -110.20 -14.01
CA ALA A 419 -29.53 -108.87 -13.75
C ALA A 419 -28.68 -108.11 -12.72
N LEU A 420 -28.26 -108.77 -11.64
CA LEU A 420 -27.36 -108.19 -10.64
C LEU A 420 -25.99 -107.85 -11.24
N LYS A 421 -25.46 -108.67 -12.15
CA LYS A 421 -24.22 -108.38 -12.88
C LYS A 421 -24.37 -107.11 -13.73
N LYS A 422 -25.41 -107.05 -14.58
CA LYS A 422 -25.71 -105.87 -15.42
C LYS A 422 -25.91 -104.60 -14.59
N SER A 423 -26.57 -104.71 -13.43
CA SER A 423 -26.75 -103.59 -12.50
C SER A 423 -25.45 -103.13 -11.86
N LYS A 424 -24.50 -104.03 -11.57
CA LYS A 424 -23.16 -103.69 -11.05
C LYS A 424 -22.28 -103.06 -12.13
N GLU A 425 -22.36 -103.55 -13.36
CA GLU A 425 -21.67 -102.97 -14.52
C GLU A 425 -22.17 -101.55 -14.79
N ALA A 426 -23.49 -101.33 -14.82
CA ALA A 426 -24.09 -100.00 -14.95
C ALA A 426 -23.74 -99.06 -13.78
N ALA A 427 -23.68 -99.57 -12.53
CA ALA A 427 -23.23 -98.76 -11.39
C ALA A 427 -21.77 -98.32 -11.55
N ALA A 428 -20.86 -99.24 -11.92
CA ALA A 428 -19.46 -98.92 -12.15
C ALA A 428 -19.25 -97.93 -13.31
N GLU A 429 -20.08 -97.98 -14.36
CA GLU A 429 -20.07 -96.97 -15.43
C GLU A 429 -20.51 -95.58 -14.93
N GLN A 430 -21.52 -95.50 -14.05
CA GLN A 430 -21.92 -94.23 -13.43
C GLN A 430 -20.85 -93.72 -12.47
N ASP A 431 -20.23 -94.57 -11.65
CA ASP A 431 -19.11 -94.19 -10.77
C ASP A 431 -17.92 -93.64 -11.58
N LEU A 432 -17.56 -94.28 -12.69
CA LEU A 432 -16.53 -93.78 -13.63
C LEU A 432 -16.93 -92.44 -14.27
N LYS A 433 -18.22 -92.22 -14.54
CA LYS A 433 -18.73 -90.95 -15.08
C LYS A 433 -18.70 -89.84 -14.02
N ILE A 434 -19.09 -90.15 -12.79
CA ILE A 434 -19.00 -89.24 -11.63
C ILE A 434 -17.54 -88.88 -11.36
N GLN A 435 -16.62 -89.86 -11.39
CA GLN A 435 -15.19 -89.62 -11.18
C GLN A 435 -14.60 -88.70 -12.25
N LYS A 436 -14.98 -88.86 -13.53
CA LYS A 436 -14.58 -87.94 -14.62
C LYS A 436 -15.12 -86.52 -14.39
N LEU A 437 -16.41 -86.38 -14.09
CA LEU A 437 -16.98 -85.06 -13.79
C LEU A 437 -16.32 -84.40 -12.56
N GLN A 438 -15.89 -85.19 -11.58
CA GLN A 438 -15.11 -84.70 -10.43
C GLN A 438 -13.69 -84.26 -10.81
N THR A 439 -13.00 -84.94 -11.74
CA THR A 439 -11.71 -84.45 -12.26
C THR A 439 -11.88 -83.20 -13.10
N ASP A 440 -12.86 -83.16 -14.00
CA ASP A 440 -13.10 -82.03 -14.89
C ASP A 440 -13.45 -80.76 -14.09
N LEU A 441 -14.33 -80.87 -13.09
CA LEU A 441 -14.68 -79.76 -12.18
C LEU A 441 -13.50 -79.32 -11.29
N LYS A 442 -12.61 -80.24 -10.91
CA LYS A 442 -11.40 -79.92 -10.14
C LYS A 442 -10.39 -79.16 -11.00
N ASP A 443 -10.23 -79.57 -12.26
CA ASP A 443 -9.31 -78.96 -13.19
C ASP A 443 -9.82 -77.57 -13.61
N GLU A 444 -11.10 -77.39 -13.92
CA GLU A 444 -11.70 -76.06 -14.16
C GLU A 444 -11.61 -75.16 -12.92
N ARG A 445 -11.86 -75.69 -11.72
CA ARG A 445 -11.61 -74.94 -10.47
C ARG A 445 -10.14 -74.51 -10.36
N SER A 446 -9.19 -75.35 -10.76
CA SER A 446 -7.77 -74.99 -10.72
C SER A 446 -7.41 -73.88 -11.73
N LYS A 447 -7.97 -73.92 -12.94
CA LYS A 447 -7.81 -72.88 -13.98
C LYS A 447 -8.38 -71.54 -13.52
N LEU A 448 -9.63 -71.54 -13.02
CA LEU A 448 -10.27 -70.34 -12.47
C LEU A 448 -9.49 -69.79 -11.27
N GLN A 449 -9.01 -70.64 -10.37
CA GLN A 449 -8.19 -70.20 -9.24
C GLN A 449 -6.83 -69.62 -9.69
N GLN A 450 -6.22 -70.17 -10.74
CA GLN A 450 -4.99 -69.61 -11.34
C GLN A 450 -5.25 -68.28 -12.05
N GLN A 451 -6.39 -68.12 -12.73
CA GLN A 451 -6.80 -66.86 -13.35
C GLN A 451 -7.09 -65.77 -12.30
N ILE A 452 -7.82 -66.11 -11.23
CA ILE A 452 -8.07 -65.19 -10.10
C ILE A 452 -6.74 -64.73 -9.48
N LEU A 453 -5.75 -65.62 -9.35
CA LEU A 453 -4.43 -65.27 -8.84
C LEU A 453 -3.63 -64.38 -9.79
N SER A 454 -3.70 -64.60 -11.12
CA SER A 454 -2.98 -63.78 -12.10
C SER A 454 -3.62 -62.40 -12.29
N GLU A 455 -4.96 -62.32 -12.33
CA GLU A 455 -5.70 -61.07 -12.34
C GLU A 455 -5.46 -60.28 -11.05
N LYS A 456 -5.55 -60.93 -9.87
CA LYS A 456 -5.20 -60.29 -8.60
C LYS A 456 -3.79 -59.73 -8.64
N HIS A 457 -2.80 -60.50 -9.11
CA HIS A 457 -1.42 -60.01 -9.17
C HIS A 457 -1.27 -58.80 -10.09
N GLN A 458 -2.01 -58.71 -11.20
CA GLN A 458 -2.05 -57.51 -12.05
C GLN A 458 -2.70 -56.31 -11.34
N TYR A 459 -3.73 -56.52 -10.52
CA TYR A 459 -4.32 -55.45 -9.70
C TYR A 459 -3.37 -55.02 -8.57
N ASP A 460 -2.72 -55.95 -7.86
CA ASP A 460 -1.71 -55.65 -6.84
C ASP A 460 -0.53 -54.84 -7.44
N GLN A 461 -0.09 -55.17 -8.67
CA GLN A 461 0.91 -54.39 -9.42
C GLN A 461 0.43 -52.99 -9.81
N LYS A 462 -0.85 -52.83 -10.20
CA LYS A 462 -1.44 -51.52 -10.52
C LYS A 462 -1.59 -50.65 -9.26
N VAL A 463 -2.01 -51.25 -8.14
CA VAL A 463 -2.14 -50.57 -6.84
C VAL A 463 -0.77 -50.07 -6.38
N THR A 464 0.24 -50.93 -6.30
CA THR A 464 1.62 -50.52 -5.92
C THR A 464 2.23 -49.51 -6.89
N GLY A 465 1.91 -49.61 -8.18
CA GLY A 465 2.25 -48.60 -9.19
C GLY A 465 1.60 -47.24 -8.97
N LEU A 466 0.36 -47.18 -8.49
CA LEU A 466 -0.33 -45.94 -8.13
C LEU A 466 0.13 -45.40 -6.76
N GLU A 467 0.33 -46.26 -5.77
CA GLU A 467 0.89 -45.89 -4.46
C GLU A 467 2.26 -45.23 -4.59
N SER A 468 3.14 -45.76 -5.45
CA SER A 468 4.45 -45.14 -5.72
C SER A 468 4.34 -43.78 -6.44
N GLN A 469 3.33 -43.58 -7.30
CA GLN A 469 3.05 -42.28 -7.91
C GLN A 469 2.49 -41.27 -6.90
N ILE A 470 1.61 -41.71 -5.99
CA ILE A 470 1.08 -40.88 -4.89
C ILE A 470 2.25 -40.43 -4.00
N ALA A 471 3.10 -41.34 -3.53
CA ALA A 471 4.26 -40.99 -2.71
C ALA A 471 5.25 -40.05 -3.43
N ALA A 472 5.44 -40.20 -4.75
CA ALA A 472 6.26 -39.29 -5.55
C ALA A 472 5.63 -37.88 -5.67
N LEU A 473 4.31 -37.79 -5.78
CA LEU A 473 3.58 -36.52 -5.83
C LEU A 473 3.51 -35.84 -4.44
N GLU A 474 3.35 -36.61 -3.36
CA GLU A 474 3.37 -36.11 -1.98
C GLU A 474 4.76 -35.55 -1.61
N THR A 475 5.83 -36.25 -1.96
CA THR A 475 7.20 -35.77 -1.72
C THR A 475 7.58 -34.56 -2.59
N ALA A 476 7.11 -34.50 -3.84
CA ALA A 476 7.24 -33.29 -4.66
C ALA A 476 6.44 -32.11 -4.08
N TRP A 477 5.21 -32.35 -3.61
CA TRP A 477 4.37 -31.32 -3.01
C TRP A 477 4.94 -30.77 -1.70
N GLU A 478 5.49 -31.61 -0.81
CA GLU A 478 6.20 -31.15 0.39
C GLU A 478 7.50 -30.39 0.05
N PHE A 479 8.18 -30.74 -1.06
CA PHE A 479 9.32 -29.96 -1.54
C PHE A 479 8.89 -28.57 -2.03
N ASP A 480 7.86 -28.47 -2.87
CA ASP A 480 7.34 -27.18 -3.35
C ASP A 480 6.77 -26.33 -2.19
N LYS A 481 6.10 -26.96 -1.22
CA LYS A 481 5.60 -26.34 0.02
C LYS A 481 6.72 -25.81 0.91
N THR A 482 7.82 -26.55 1.07
CA THR A 482 8.98 -26.07 1.84
C THR A 482 9.79 -25.01 1.09
N ALA A 483 9.91 -25.10 -0.23
CA ALA A 483 10.54 -24.08 -1.07
C ALA A 483 9.76 -22.75 -1.08
N THR A 484 8.43 -22.81 -1.22
CA THR A 484 7.55 -21.63 -1.13
C THR A 484 7.55 -21.04 0.28
N GLN A 485 7.48 -21.84 1.34
CA GLN A 485 7.62 -21.34 2.72
C GLN A 485 8.99 -20.66 2.96
N HIS A 486 10.09 -21.22 2.43
CA HIS A 486 11.40 -20.58 2.51
C HIS A 486 11.43 -19.24 1.76
N LYS A 487 10.81 -19.14 0.57
CA LYS A 487 10.75 -17.86 -0.16
C LYS A 487 9.84 -16.84 0.52
N ILE A 488 8.75 -17.27 1.16
CA ILE A 488 7.91 -16.39 2.01
C ILE A 488 8.77 -15.81 3.14
N SER A 489 9.47 -16.63 3.92
CA SER A 489 10.27 -16.11 5.04
C SER A 489 11.55 -15.38 4.64
N GLN A 490 12.03 -15.54 3.40
CA GLN A 490 12.99 -14.62 2.81
C GLN A 490 12.36 -13.24 2.55
N LEU A 491 11.16 -13.20 1.93
CA LEU A 491 10.45 -11.95 1.62
C LEU A 491 9.96 -11.22 2.89
N GLU A 492 9.56 -11.95 3.94
CA GLU A 492 9.24 -11.40 5.26
C GLU A 492 10.46 -10.66 5.83
N LYS A 493 11.64 -11.29 5.81
CA LYS A 493 12.90 -10.67 6.27
C LYS A 493 13.37 -9.51 5.40
N GLU A 494 13.17 -9.58 4.08
CA GLU A 494 13.45 -8.48 3.16
C GLU A 494 12.53 -7.28 3.46
N ASN A 495 11.26 -7.52 3.77
CA ASN A 495 10.32 -6.47 4.22
C ASN A 495 10.68 -5.90 5.60
N GLU A 496 11.10 -6.71 6.57
CA GLU A 496 11.58 -6.23 7.88
C GLU A 496 12.77 -5.28 7.71
N ASN A 497 13.76 -5.66 6.90
CA ASN A 497 14.92 -4.81 6.61
C ASN A 497 14.50 -3.49 5.94
N LEU A 498 13.64 -3.55 4.92
CA LEU A 498 13.16 -2.36 4.21
C LEU A 498 12.32 -1.44 5.10
N ASN A 499 11.50 -2.00 6.00
CA ASN A 499 10.74 -1.21 6.96
C ASN A 499 11.66 -0.56 8.01
N GLY A 500 12.69 -1.28 8.50
CA GLY A 500 13.73 -0.70 9.36
C GLY A 500 14.44 0.48 8.71
N SER A 501 14.90 0.34 7.47
CA SER A 501 15.48 1.46 6.71
C SER A 501 14.47 2.60 6.49
N ARG A 502 13.17 2.31 6.27
CA ARG A 502 12.12 3.35 6.17
C ARG A 502 12.00 4.13 7.49
N GLU A 503 12.01 3.45 8.63
CA GLU A 503 11.93 4.07 9.96
C GLU A 503 13.18 4.90 10.30
N GLU A 504 14.37 4.48 9.84
CA GLU A 504 15.59 5.28 9.90
C GLU A 504 15.50 6.55 9.05
N TYR A 505 15.04 6.45 7.79
CA TYR A 505 14.84 7.60 6.92
C TYR A 505 13.76 8.56 7.45
N GLU A 506 12.64 8.04 7.95
CA GLU A 506 11.56 8.83 8.57
C GLU A 506 12.07 9.55 9.83
N SER A 507 12.86 8.86 10.67
CA SER A 507 13.53 9.44 11.84
C SER A 507 14.57 10.51 11.48
N SER A 508 15.22 10.39 10.32
CA SER A 508 16.19 11.36 9.82
C SER A 508 15.50 12.59 9.23
N LEU A 509 14.46 12.38 8.42
CA LEU A 509 13.60 13.43 7.87
C LEU A 509 13.00 14.30 8.99
N LYS A 510 12.44 13.66 10.02
CA LYS A 510 11.85 14.34 11.18
C LYS A 510 12.86 15.16 12.00
N LYS A 511 14.14 14.77 12.00
CA LYS A 511 15.23 15.60 12.56
C LYS A 511 15.46 16.84 11.69
N GLN A 512 15.60 16.66 10.37
CA GLN A 512 15.78 17.79 9.44
C GLN A 512 14.59 18.75 9.43
N GLU A 513 13.34 18.28 9.52
CA GLU A 513 12.16 19.13 9.72
C GLU A 513 12.28 19.97 11.01
N SER A 514 12.74 19.36 12.11
CA SER A 514 12.96 20.06 13.37
C SER A 514 14.08 21.12 13.29
N GLU A 515 15.09 20.90 12.45
CA GLU A 515 16.21 21.82 12.23
C GLU A 515 15.82 22.95 11.29
N LEU A 516 15.13 22.65 10.18
CA LEU A 516 14.53 23.63 9.29
C LEU A 516 13.56 24.55 10.06
N ASN A 517 12.73 24.00 10.96
CA ASN A 517 11.82 24.82 11.77
C ASN A 517 12.57 25.70 12.80
N LYS A 518 13.68 25.23 13.40
CA LYS A 518 14.57 26.09 14.23
C LYS A 518 15.17 27.22 13.41
N LEU A 519 15.80 26.90 12.27
CA LEU A 519 16.41 27.88 11.37
C LEU A 519 15.40 28.90 10.82
N LYS A 520 14.15 28.47 10.56
CA LYS A 520 13.05 29.36 10.17
C LYS A 520 12.66 30.33 11.30
N ASN A 521 12.61 29.85 12.54
CA ASN A 521 12.35 30.69 13.71
C ASN A 521 13.52 31.67 13.96
N GLU A 522 14.77 31.23 13.85
CA GLU A 522 15.97 32.06 13.93
C GLU A 522 16.06 33.10 12.80
N LEU A 523 15.62 32.75 11.59
CA LEU A 523 15.50 33.69 10.48
C LEU A 523 14.43 34.75 10.78
N SER A 524 13.25 34.34 11.29
CA SER A 524 12.17 35.27 11.62
C SER A 524 12.54 36.23 12.77
N SER A 525 13.32 35.78 13.75
CA SER A 525 13.79 36.65 14.85
C SER A 525 14.91 37.60 14.39
N ARG A 526 15.80 37.14 13.49
CA ARG A 526 16.74 38.02 12.78
C ARG A 526 16.02 39.06 11.91
N GLU A 527 14.94 38.68 11.25
CA GLU A 527 14.12 39.58 10.43
C GLU A 527 13.46 40.65 11.30
N THR A 528 12.84 40.29 12.44
CA THR A 528 12.29 41.28 13.38
C THR A 528 13.36 42.23 13.92
N VAL A 529 14.55 41.72 14.29
CA VAL A 529 15.67 42.56 14.76
C VAL A 529 16.20 43.46 13.64
N SER A 530 16.25 42.97 12.39
CA SER A 530 16.64 43.77 11.22
C SER A 530 15.65 44.91 10.95
N VAL A 531 14.34 44.65 11.07
CA VAL A 531 13.28 45.66 10.97
C VAL A 531 13.37 46.68 12.11
N GLU A 532 13.71 46.28 13.33
CA GLU A 532 13.93 47.20 14.46
C GLU A 532 15.19 48.07 14.27
N ILE A 533 16.29 47.49 13.77
CA ILE A 533 17.50 48.25 13.40
C ILE A 533 17.19 49.24 12.27
N ALA A 534 16.43 48.84 11.25
CA ALA A 534 16.02 49.72 10.16
C ALA A 534 15.16 50.90 10.66
N LYS A 535 14.22 50.66 11.58
CA LYS A 535 13.45 51.72 12.24
C LYS A 535 14.35 52.66 13.05
N ALA A 536 15.29 52.13 13.84
CA ALA A 536 16.20 52.95 14.64
C ALA A 536 17.15 53.81 13.76
N LEU A 537 17.60 53.28 12.62
CA LEU A 537 18.38 54.03 11.64
C LEU A 537 17.54 55.13 10.97
N GLU A 538 16.28 54.89 10.66
CA GLU A 538 15.35 55.88 10.10
C GLU A 538 14.96 56.97 11.12
N GLU A 539 14.78 56.61 12.39
CA GLU A 539 14.62 57.55 13.51
C GLU A 539 15.86 58.47 13.63
N THR A 540 17.05 57.87 13.60
CA THR A 540 18.35 58.59 13.62
C THR A 540 18.51 59.47 12.37
N ARG A 541 18.03 59.01 11.22
CA ARG A 541 18.04 59.77 9.96
C ARG A 541 17.17 61.02 10.07
N LYS A 542 15.95 60.90 10.58
CA LYS A 542 15.04 62.04 10.80
C LYS A 542 15.64 63.06 11.76
N GLN A 543 16.18 62.62 12.89
CA GLN A 543 16.90 63.49 13.82
C GLN A 543 18.08 64.22 13.15
N ARG A 544 18.84 63.53 12.28
CA ARG A 544 19.89 64.17 11.48
C ARG A 544 19.33 65.18 10.48
N GLU A 545 18.22 64.89 9.81
CA GLU A 545 17.61 65.79 8.83
C GLU A 545 16.97 67.01 9.50
N GLU A 546 16.38 66.87 10.69
CA GLU A 546 15.93 67.98 11.55
C GLU A 546 17.11 68.87 12.00
N LEU A 547 18.20 68.27 12.49
CA LEU A 547 19.42 69.01 12.85
C LEU A 547 20.04 69.70 11.62
N GLN A 548 20.01 69.06 10.46
CA GLN A 548 20.48 69.65 9.20
C GLN A 548 19.61 70.85 8.76
N GLN A 549 18.29 70.79 8.98
CA GLN A 549 17.39 71.92 8.78
C GLN A 549 17.67 73.05 9.77
N GLN A 550 17.85 72.76 11.06
CA GLN A 550 18.23 73.77 12.07
C GLN A 550 19.56 74.45 11.72
N VAL A 551 20.58 73.69 11.33
CA VAL A 551 21.87 74.23 10.85
C VAL A 551 21.69 75.08 9.59
N SER A 552 20.83 74.69 8.65
CA SER A 552 20.55 75.49 7.45
C SER A 552 19.84 76.81 7.76
N HIS A 553 18.91 76.80 8.72
CA HIS A 553 18.23 78.00 9.20
C HIS A 553 19.20 78.94 9.91
N LEU A 554 20.01 78.42 10.84
CA LEU A 554 21.06 79.20 11.50
C LEU A 554 22.07 79.77 10.50
N ALA A 555 22.49 79.01 9.49
CA ALA A 555 23.37 79.51 8.43
C ALA A 555 22.72 80.62 7.58
N SER A 556 21.42 80.51 7.29
CA SER A 556 20.67 81.57 6.60
C SER A 556 20.56 82.85 7.44
N LEU A 557 20.36 82.70 8.75
CA LEU A 557 20.23 83.81 9.70
C LEU A 557 21.59 84.47 9.97
N ILE A 558 22.67 83.70 10.06
CA ILE A 558 24.05 84.22 10.07
C ILE A 558 24.30 85.06 8.82
N LYS A 559 24.00 84.52 7.62
CA LYS A 559 24.17 85.26 6.37
C LYS A 559 23.37 86.56 6.32
N GLU A 560 22.15 86.59 6.86
CA GLU A 560 21.35 87.81 7.01
C GLU A 560 22.03 88.82 7.96
N LYS A 561 22.65 88.36 9.05
CA LYS A 561 23.42 89.24 9.95
C LYS A 561 24.74 89.71 9.34
N ASP A 562 25.43 88.88 8.57
CA ASP A 562 26.62 89.28 7.81
C ASP A 562 26.25 90.38 6.79
N GLN A 563 25.16 90.21 6.04
CA GLN A 563 24.64 91.24 5.11
C GLN A 563 24.26 92.54 5.83
N LEU A 564 23.59 92.46 6.99
CA LEU A 564 23.30 93.64 7.81
C LEU A 564 24.56 94.29 8.41
N ILE A 565 25.63 93.53 8.64
CA ILE A 565 26.93 94.05 9.07
C ILE A 565 27.61 94.77 7.91
N ASP A 566 27.63 94.19 6.72
CA ASP A 566 28.17 94.81 5.50
C ASP A 566 27.45 96.13 5.18
N GLU A 567 26.10 96.15 5.21
CA GLU A 567 25.30 97.37 5.04
C GLU A 567 25.63 98.45 6.09
N LYS A 568 25.91 98.04 7.34
CA LYS A 568 26.30 98.97 8.42
C LYS A 568 27.73 99.47 8.24
N CYS A 569 28.65 98.63 7.77
CA CYS A 569 30.00 99.02 7.40
C CYS A 569 30.00 100.04 6.25
N ASP A 570 29.21 99.81 5.20
CA ASP A 570 29.06 100.74 4.07
C ASP A 570 28.47 102.09 4.50
N MET A 571 27.49 102.10 5.40
CA MET A 571 26.97 103.35 5.98
C MET A 571 28.00 104.07 6.85
N LEU A 572 28.78 103.34 7.66
CA LEU A 572 29.85 103.92 8.47
C LEU A 572 31.02 104.44 7.62
N LEU A 573 31.31 103.81 6.48
CA LEU A 573 32.28 104.31 5.49
C LEU A 573 31.79 105.64 4.88
N LYS A 574 30.53 105.72 4.45
CA LYS A 574 29.94 106.97 3.93
C LYS A 574 29.94 108.08 4.98
N GLN A 575 29.53 107.80 6.22
CA GLN A 575 29.59 108.77 7.31
C GLN A 575 31.03 109.22 7.63
N LYS A 576 32.02 108.35 7.44
CA LYS A 576 33.44 108.69 7.60
C LYS A 576 33.96 109.53 6.41
N GLU A 577 33.49 109.28 5.20
CA GLU A 577 33.78 110.09 4.01
C GLU A 577 33.15 111.49 4.13
N GLU A 578 31.89 111.57 4.58
CA GLU A 578 31.20 112.83 4.93
C GLU A 578 31.95 113.61 6.02
N LEU A 579 32.41 112.95 7.09
CA LEU A 579 33.24 113.56 8.14
C LEU A 579 34.60 114.03 7.61
N ASN A 580 35.24 113.28 6.71
CA ASN A 580 36.49 113.69 6.07
C ASN A 580 36.28 114.91 5.16
N GLN A 581 35.17 114.97 4.43
CA GLN A 581 34.82 116.13 3.61
C GLN A 581 34.56 117.36 4.49
N LEU A 582 33.75 117.23 5.54
CA LEU A 582 33.53 118.28 6.54
C LEU A 582 34.84 118.75 7.20
N SER A 583 35.80 117.83 7.42
CA SER A 583 37.13 118.17 7.94
C SER A 583 37.96 118.97 6.92
N GLN A 584 37.92 118.60 5.63
CA GLN A 584 38.60 119.34 4.55
C GLN A 584 37.95 120.71 4.31
N ASP A 585 36.63 120.78 4.34
CA ASP A 585 35.87 122.04 4.22
C ASP A 585 36.16 122.96 5.40
N HIS A 586 36.27 122.42 6.62
CA HIS A 586 36.68 123.17 7.80
C HIS A 586 38.13 123.66 7.71
N GLU A 587 39.07 122.84 7.23
CA GLU A 587 40.46 123.23 6.99
C GLU A 587 40.57 124.30 5.89
N ALA A 588 39.77 124.20 4.83
CA ALA A 588 39.66 125.23 3.79
C ALA A 588 39.06 126.55 4.33
N VAL A 589 38.08 126.49 5.23
CA VAL A 589 37.55 127.68 5.93
C VAL A 589 38.58 128.29 6.89
N LEU A 590 39.38 127.47 7.59
CA LEU A 590 40.50 127.96 8.40
C LEU A 590 41.58 128.64 7.55
N LEU A 591 41.90 128.09 6.38
CA LEU A 591 42.81 128.72 5.41
C LEU A 591 42.25 130.03 4.86
N GLN A 592 40.95 130.11 4.54
CA GLN A 592 40.29 131.36 4.16
C GLN A 592 40.28 132.38 5.31
N MET A 593 40.06 131.95 6.55
CA MET A 593 40.13 132.82 7.73
C MET A 593 41.55 133.37 7.94
N HIS A 594 42.58 132.53 7.80
CA HIS A 594 43.98 132.96 7.86
C HIS A 594 44.36 133.91 6.73
N GLN A 595 43.87 133.68 5.50
CA GLN A 595 44.07 134.60 4.38
C GLN A 595 43.42 135.96 4.65
N LEU A 596 42.14 135.99 5.04
CA LEU A 596 41.45 137.22 5.42
C LEU A 596 42.13 137.95 6.59
N GLN A 597 42.66 137.21 7.57
CA GLN A 597 43.40 137.80 8.67
C GLN A 597 44.74 138.40 8.20
N SER A 598 45.44 137.74 7.27
CA SER A 598 46.64 138.30 6.62
C SER A 598 46.33 139.56 5.81
N ASP A 599 45.22 139.59 5.09
CA ASP A 599 44.75 140.74 4.30
C ASP A 599 44.32 141.91 5.19
N ILE A 600 43.72 141.63 6.35
CA ILE A 600 43.44 142.60 7.41
C ILE A 600 44.76 143.16 7.99
N GLU A 601 45.73 142.30 8.31
CA GLU A 601 47.05 142.74 8.82
C GLU A 601 47.86 143.53 7.78
N ALA A 602 47.72 143.25 6.49
CA ALA A 602 48.32 144.01 5.39
C ALA A 602 47.63 145.36 5.22
N SER A 603 46.29 145.38 5.26
CA SER A 603 45.47 146.60 5.21
C SER A 603 45.75 147.50 6.41
N HIS A 604 45.91 146.91 7.60
CA HIS A 604 46.26 147.63 8.84
C HIS A 604 47.69 148.20 8.77
N ARG A 605 48.68 147.45 8.27
CA ARG A 605 50.03 147.98 7.99
C ARG A 605 49.99 149.16 7.03
N GLN A 606 49.26 149.07 5.91
CA GLN A 606 49.14 150.18 4.96
C GLN A 606 48.36 151.37 5.54
N ALA A 607 47.42 151.14 6.47
CA ALA A 607 46.76 152.21 7.22
C ALA A 607 47.73 152.89 8.20
N VAL A 608 48.56 152.14 8.92
CA VAL A 608 49.59 152.68 9.83
C VAL A 608 50.68 153.45 9.07
N GLU A 609 51.10 153.02 7.87
CA GLU A 609 52.01 153.79 7.02
C GLU A 609 51.39 155.12 6.54
N LYS A 610 50.08 155.14 6.26
CA LYS A 610 49.32 156.37 5.94
C LYS A 610 49.12 157.26 7.16
N GLU A 611 48.93 156.67 8.34
CA GLU A 611 48.89 157.39 9.61
C GLU A 611 50.26 157.99 9.94
N GLU A 612 51.36 157.28 9.68
CA GLU A 612 52.71 157.77 9.97
C GLU A 612 53.17 158.87 8.97
N THR A 613 52.74 158.81 7.71
CA THR A 613 52.97 159.91 6.74
C THR A 613 52.14 161.13 7.05
N THR A 614 50.83 161.00 7.29
CA THR A 614 49.99 162.13 7.72
C THR A 614 50.40 162.68 9.09
N ARG A 615 50.96 161.86 9.99
CA ARG A 615 51.56 162.31 11.25
C ARG A 615 52.81 163.17 11.06
N LYS A 616 53.65 162.85 10.06
CA LYS A 616 54.80 163.69 9.68
C LYS A 616 54.34 165.05 9.12
N GLU A 617 53.31 165.05 8.27
CA GLU A 617 52.66 166.28 7.77
C GLU A 617 52.03 167.11 8.91
N ILE A 618 51.38 166.44 9.88
CA ILE A 618 50.80 167.06 11.08
C ILE A 618 51.88 167.66 11.99
N ASP A 619 53.02 166.99 12.17
CA ASP A 619 54.11 167.48 13.03
C ASP A 619 54.86 168.66 12.37
N GLU A 620 54.94 168.70 11.04
CA GLU A 620 55.45 169.86 10.28
C GLU A 620 54.49 171.06 10.34
N LEU A 621 53.17 170.82 10.29
CA LEU A 621 52.14 171.86 10.52
C LEU A 621 52.11 172.36 11.98
N LYS A 622 52.33 171.50 12.98
CA LYS A 622 52.43 171.92 14.39
C LYS A 622 53.58 172.91 14.61
N LEU A 623 54.71 172.71 13.94
CA LEU A 623 55.87 173.58 14.08
C LEU A 623 55.57 175.01 13.59
N GLN A 624 54.77 175.17 12.53
CA GLN A 624 54.27 176.47 12.06
C GLN A 624 53.24 177.12 13.00
N ILE A 625 52.44 176.31 13.72
CA ILE A 625 51.42 176.81 14.66
C ILE A 625 52.04 177.30 15.98
N GLN A 626 53.20 176.75 16.39
CA GLN A 626 53.83 177.09 17.67
C GLN A 626 54.44 178.52 17.72
N GLU A 627 54.60 179.20 16.57
CA GLU A 627 55.20 180.54 16.50
C GLU A 627 54.21 181.71 16.71
N CYS A 628 52.90 181.45 16.90
CA CYS A 628 51.86 182.50 16.86
C CYS A 628 50.97 182.72 18.10
N LEU A 629 51.01 181.88 19.16
CA LEU A 629 50.14 182.06 20.33
C LEU A 629 50.83 181.88 21.69
N LEU A 630 51.60 182.89 22.09
CA LEU A 630 51.85 183.16 23.51
C LEU A 630 50.71 184.01 24.10
N ALA A 631 50.27 183.64 25.31
CA ALA A 631 49.36 184.38 26.19
C ALA A 631 47.91 184.65 25.71
N ARG A 632 47.01 183.71 26.03
CA ARG A 632 45.93 184.06 26.99
C ARG A 632 45.54 182.86 27.86
N GLU A 633 45.22 183.13 29.11
CA GLU A 633 45.06 182.15 30.18
C GLU A 633 43.64 182.20 30.78
N HIS A 634 43.16 181.04 31.28
CA HIS A 634 41.93 180.81 32.06
C HIS A 634 40.54 181.17 31.46
N GLU A 635 39.66 180.16 31.33
CA GLU A 635 38.50 179.98 32.24
C GLU A 635 37.85 178.57 32.16
N LYS A 636 37.35 178.11 33.31
CA LYS A 636 36.17 177.25 33.58
C LYS A 636 35.93 175.90 32.85
N ASN A 637 36.17 174.82 33.61
CA ASN A 637 35.17 173.88 34.18
C ASN A 637 34.21 172.99 33.32
N VAL A 638 34.37 171.67 33.53
CA VAL A 638 33.37 170.67 34.02
C VAL A 638 32.29 170.07 33.08
N SER A 639 32.00 168.77 33.36
CA SER A 639 31.00 167.82 32.83
C SER A 639 31.54 166.86 31.76
N GLU A 640 31.67 165.54 31.97
CA GLU A 640 31.19 164.61 33.03
C GLU A 640 29.66 164.40 33.12
N LEU A 641 29.27 163.21 33.66
CA LEU A 641 27.95 162.53 33.65
C LEU A 641 27.63 161.75 32.35
N GLU A 642 27.10 160.50 32.36
CA GLU A 642 26.84 159.58 33.50
C GLU A 642 26.66 158.09 33.09
N GLU A 643 27.04 157.18 34.00
CA GLU A 643 26.38 155.89 34.40
C GLU A 643 25.87 154.82 33.38
N SER A 644 25.56 153.55 33.73
CA SER A 644 25.83 152.61 34.86
C SER A 644 25.61 151.17 34.30
N THR A 645 26.00 150.01 34.86
CA THR A 645 26.43 149.62 36.22
C THR A 645 27.28 148.31 36.22
N ARG A 646 28.23 148.21 37.16
CA ARG A 646 28.61 147.07 38.06
C ARG A 646 28.04 145.63 37.84
N ALA A 647 28.72 144.52 38.20
CA ALA A 647 30.09 144.29 38.71
C ALA A 647 30.51 142.78 38.85
N LEU A 648 31.83 142.55 38.84
CA LEU A 648 32.65 141.61 39.66
C LEU A 648 32.21 140.15 40.00
N ASN A 649 32.89 139.19 39.33
CA ASN A 649 33.93 138.29 39.89
C ASN A 649 33.64 137.24 41.02
N SER A 650 34.00 135.98 40.72
CA SER A 650 34.67 134.95 41.57
C SER A 650 33.92 133.68 42.10
N LYS A 651 34.59 132.53 41.87
CA LYS A 651 34.67 131.25 42.64
C LYS A 651 33.45 130.33 42.93
N HIS A 652 33.45 129.20 42.18
CA HIS A 652 33.65 127.81 42.68
C HIS A 652 32.45 126.88 43.07
N LEU A 653 32.70 125.56 42.92
CA LEU A 653 31.92 124.36 43.31
C LEU A 653 30.68 123.93 42.47
N HIS A 654 30.08 122.79 42.85
CA HIS A 654 29.36 121.82 42.00
C HIS A 654 27.86 122.10 41.69
N SER A 655 27.38 121.42 40.63
CA SER A 655 26.06 120.78 40.41
C SER A 655 25.16 120.56 41.65
N PRO A 656 23.81 120.45 41.54
CA PRO A 656 23.08 119.92 40.36
C PRO A 656 21.66 120.52 40.07
N GLU A 657 20.93 119.92 39.10
CA GLU A 657 19.46 119.58 39.15
C GLU A 657 18.38 120.71 39.23
N ASN A 658 17.10 120.54 38.83
CA ASN A 658 16.38 119.50 38.04
C ASN A 658 15.00 120.05 37.52
N CYS A 659 14.26 119.24 36.75
CA CYS A 659 12.77 119.24 36.63
C CYS A 659 12.12 120.47 35.92
N VAL A 660 10.81 120.53 35.61
CA VAL A 660 9.62 119.69 35.91
C VAL A 660 8.80 119.51 34.60
N VAL A 661 8.19 118.36 34.29
CA VAL A 661 6.74 118.02 34.41
C VAL A 661 6.51 116.73 33.58
N GLU A 662 5.70 115.71 33.90
CA GLU A 662 5.00 115.14 35.09
C GLU A 662 4.53 113.70 34.65
N GLN A 663 4.05 112.74 35.46
CA GLN A 663 3.73 112.66 36.89
C GLN A 663 3.99 111.22 37.46
N ASN A 664 3.33 110.87 38.56
CA ASN A 664 3.39 109.63 39.35
C ASN A 664 2.28 108.62 38.93
N GLY A 665 2.11 107.41 39.49
CA GLY A 665 2.73 106.66 40.61
C GLY A 665 2.02 105.28 40.68
N GLU A 666 1.94 104.46 41.73
CA GLU A 666 2.69 104.15 42.97
C GLU A 666 1.93 102.92 43.58
N VAL A 667 2.61 102.03 44.31
CA VAL A 667 2.08 100.92 45.16
C VAL A 667 1.07 99.88 44.58
N ALA A 668 1.51 98.62 44.52
CA ALA A 668 0.67 97.46 44.83
C ALA A 668 1.49 96.37 45.57
N ALA A 669 1.22 96.13 46.85
CA ALA A 669 2.00 95.21 47.69
C ALA A 669 1.62 93.71 47.54
N ALA A 670 0.89 93.34 46.47
CA ALA A 670 0.40 91.99 46.25
C ALA A 670 1.43 91.07 45.55
N ASP A 671 2.09 91.59 44.50
CA ASP A 671 2.90 90.75 43.60
C ASP A 671 4.18 90.22 44.26
N VAL A 672 4.71 90.95 45.26
CA VAL A 672 5.85 90.48 46.06
C VAL A 672 5.48 89.24 46.90
N ILE A 673 4.24 89.16 47.40
CA ILE A 673 3.77 88.00 48.17
C ILE A 673 3.55 86.80 47.23
N GLN A 674 2.99 87.04 46.04
CA GLN A 674 2.83 86.00 45.02
C GLN A 674 4.19 85.47 44.55
N LEU A 675 5.14 86.33 44.20
CA LEU A 675 6.49 85.93 43.79
C LEU A 675 7.29 85.26 44.92
N GLN A 676 7.06 85.60 46.20
CA GLN A 676 7.65 84.87 47.34
C GLN A 676 6.99 83.49 47.57
N LYS A 677 5.69 83.36 47.30
CA LYS A 677 4.98 82.08 47.37
C LYS A 677 5.44 81.14 46.24
N ASP A 678 5.53 81.67 45.03
CA ASP A 678 5.94 80.90 43.85
C ASP A 678 7.42 80.51 43.94
N ASN A 679 8.29 81.36 44.53
CA ASN A 679 9.65 80.93 44.90
C ASN A 679 9.64 79.75 45.89
N ARG A 680 8.77 79.75 46.92
CA ARG A 680 8.69 78.60 47.85
C ARG A 680 8.16 77.33 47.20
N GLU A 681 7.17 77.42 46.31
CA GLU A 681 6.69 76.26 45.55
C GLU A 681 7.76 75.74 44.57
N LEU A 682 8.56 76.63 43.96
CA LEU A 682 9.71 76.24 43.13
C LEU A 682 10.86 75.64 43.96
N GLU A 683 11.19 76.20 45.12
CA GLU A 683 12.16 75.63 46.07
C GLU A 683 11.72 74.23 46.54
N GLN A 684 10.43 74.04 46.82
CA GLN A 684 9.88 72.74 47.21
C GLN A 684 9.89 71.74 46.03
N GLN A 685 9.54 72.15 44.82
CA GLN A 685 9.71 71.31 43.62
C GLN A 685 11.18 70.97 43.36
N ILE A 686 12.11 71.89 43.62
CA ILE A 686 13.56 71.64 43.53
C ILE A 686 14.00 70.64 44.62
N ALA A 687 13.48 70.74 45.84
CA ALA A 687 13.75 69.76 46.90
C ALA A 687 13.23 68.35 46.55
N GLU A 688 12.01 68.26 45.99
CA GLU A 688 11.42 67.00 45.55
C GLU A 688 12.13 66.40 44.32
N LYS A 689 12.49 67.21 43.32
CA LYS A 689 13.31 66.75 42.19
C LYS A 689 14.72 66.36 42.63
N ASN A 690 15.32 67.03 43.61
CA ASN A 690 16.59 66.58 44.22
C ASN A 690 16.45 65.25 44.98
N LYS A 691 15.30 64.97 45.59
CA LYS A 691 14.97 63.66 46.20
C LYS A 691 14.85 62.57 45.14
N MET A 692 14.23 62.88 43.99
CA MET A 692 14.15 61.98 42.83
C MET A 692 15.51 61.75 42.17
N ILE A 693 16.35 62.79 42.03
CA ILE A 693 17.73 62.68 41.54
C ILE A 693 18.55 61.75 42.44
N LYS A 694 18.41 61.84 43.78
CA LYS A 694 19.06 60.90 44.70
C LYS A 694 18.59 59.44 44.50
N GLN A 695 17.29 59.21 44.24
CA GLN A 695 16.78 57.87 43.90
C GLN A 695 17.27 57.36 42.53
N LEU A 696 17.45 58.23 41.54
CA LEU A 696 18.02 57.87 40.24
C LEU A 696 19.54 57.61 40.34
N GLN A 697 20.26 58.36 41.19
CA GLN A 697 21.68 58.13 41.49
C GLN A 697 21.89 56.81 42.27
N GLN A 698 21.00 56.47 43.19
CA GLN A 698 20.95 55.16 43.87
C GLN A 698 20.85 54.03 42.82
N ARG A 699 19.83 54.08 41.94
CA ARG A 699 19.64 53.11 40.84
C ARG A 699 20.84 53.04 39.88
N MET A 700 21.44 54.18 39.53
CA MET A 700 22.66 54.23 38.70
C MET A 700 23.87 53.59 39.38
N THR A 701 23.96 53.64 40.71
CA THR A 701 25.05 53.02 41.48
C THR A 701 24.87 51.50 41.57
N GLU A 702 23.62 51.04 41.65
CA GLU A 702 23.25 49.62 41.56
C GLU A 702 23.49 49.06 40.14
N LEU A 703 23.04 49.75 39.09
CA LEU A 703 23.32 49.42 37.69
C LEU A 703 24.82 49.34 37.39
N LYS A 704 25.63 50.28 37.91
CA LYS A 704 27.09 50.22 37.78
C LYS A 704 27.70 48.97 38.44
N LYS A 705 27.19 48.54 39.60
CA LYS A 705 27.65 47.29 40.26
C LYS A 705 27.30 46.03 39.45
N THR A 706 26.21 46.05 38.69
CA THR A 706 25.85 44.97 37.75
C THR A 706 26.78 44.98 36.53
N LEU A 707 26.88 46.10 35.81
CA LEU A 707 27.73 46.22 34.61
C LEU A 707 29.22 45.91 34.89
N GLN A 708 29.73 46.30 36.06
CA GLN A 708 31.14 46.10 36.42
C GLN A 708 31.49 44.62 36.73
N LYS A 709 30.51 43.70 36.75
CA LYS A 709 30.75 42.26 36.80
C LYS A 709 30.85 41.58 35.44
N GLU A 710 30.31 42.17 34.38
CA GLU A 710 30.19 41.51 33.06
C GLU A 710 31.32 41.90 32.09
N LEU A 711 31.89 43.10 32.21
CA LEU A 711 32.90 43.61 31.28
C LEU A 711 34.34 43.31 31.72
N LYS A 712 34.78 42.06 31.56
CA LYS A 712 36.22 41.72 31.66
C LYS A 712 36.66 40.47 30.87
N ILE A 713 36.77 40.59 29.54
CA ILE A 713 37.97 40.29 28.72
C ILE A 713 37.66 40.46 27.21
N ARG A 714 38.63 41.05 26.49
CA ARG A 714 38.81 41.20 25.03
C ARG A 714 40.30 41.56 24.83
N PRO A 715 40.85 41.60 23.60
CA PRO A 715 40.30 41.17 22.31
C PRO A 715 41.16 40.01 21.72
N ASP A 716 41.32 39.71 20.43
CA ASP A 716 40.75 40.16 19.12
C ASP A 716 40.65 38.87 18.23
N SER A 717 40.38 38.81 16.92
CA SER A 717 40.31 39.77 15.80
C SER A 717 39.19 39.29 14.81
N GLU A 718 39.03 39.57 13.50
CA GLU A 718 39.82 40.27 12.48
C GLU A 718 38.92 40.94 11.40
N VAL A 719 39.01 40.51 10.12
CA VAL A 719 38.34 41.02 8.90
C VAL A 719 38.09 39.84 7.91
N PRO A 720 37.53 39.97 6.66
CA PRO A 720 37.03 41.15 5.92
C PRO A 720 35.64 41.00 5.22
N GLU A 721 35.18 42.12 4.63
CA GLU A 721 34.44 42.35 3.35
C GLU A 721 33.19 41.50 2.93
N VAL A 722 32.08 41.96 2.30
CA VAL A 722 31.57 43.22 1.64
C VAL A 722 31.22 43.02 0.15
N ARG A 723 29.97 43.43 -0.23
CA ARG A 723 29.29 43.53 -1.58
C ARG A 723 28.36 42.36 -1.97
N GLU A 724 27.31 42.54 -2.81
CA GLU A 724 26.89 43.65 -3.69
C GLU A 724 25.40 44.09 -3.53
N LYS A 725 25.12 45.38 -3.83
CA LYS A 725 23.90 45.99 -4.48
C LYS A 725 22.46 45.68 -4.01
N ALA A 726 21.71 46.76 -3.72
CA ALA A 726 20.66 47.30 -4.62
C ALA A 726 20.28 48.77 -4.27
N ASN A 727 19.85 49.54 -5.27
CA ASN A 727 19.37 50.96 -5.25
C ASN A 727 18.69 51.19 -6.64
N SER A 728 17.68 52.04 -6.87
CA SER A 728 16.84 52.93 -6.04
C SER A 728 15.51 53.24 -6.79
N GLU A 729 14.73 54.22 -6.32
CA GLU A 729 13.44 54.73 -6.86
C GLU A 729 13.63 55.51 -8.20
N VAL A 730 12.69 56.19 -8.88
CA VAL A 730 11.51 57.06 -8.55
C VAL A 730 10.72 57.32 -9.89
N PRO A 731 9.71 58.22 -10.07
CA PRO A 731 8.77 58.93 -9.16
C PRO A 731 7.28 59.05 -9.67
N ASN A 732 6.46 59.79 -8.88
CA ASN A 732 5.47 60.83 -9.29
C ASN A 732 3.95 60.57 -9.44
N ALA A 733 3.23 61.62 -8.98
CA ALA A 733 1.91 62.13 -9.38
C ALA A 733 0.62 61.51 -8.79
N SER A 734 -0.39 62.38 -8.64
CA SER A 734 -1.71 62.16 -8.03
C SER A 734 -2.84 62.44 -9.05
N VAL A 735 -4.12 62.39 -8.60
CA VAL A 735 -5.43 62.56 -9.31
C VAL A 735 -6.11 61.20 -9.61
N THR A 736 -7.41 60.92 -9.42
CA THR A 736 -8.59 61.48 -8.71
C THR A 736 -9.77 60.54 -9.05
N VAL A 737 -10.59 60.14 -8.07
CA VAL A 737 -12.02 59.69 -8.13
C VAL A 737 -12.56 59.01 -9.42
N THR A 738 -13.10 57.79 -9.27
CA THR A 738 -14.52 57.45 -9.64
C THR A 738 -14.92 56.06 -9.12
N ASN A 739 -16.23 55.85 -8.92
CA ASN A 739 -16.82 54.54 -8.58
C ASN A 739 -16.74 53.57 -9.76
N ASN A 740 -16.66 52.26 -9.50
CA ASN A 740 -17.10 51.20 -10.42
C ASN A 740 -17.44 49.93 -9.64
N SER A 741 -18.70 49.82 -9.20
CA SER A 741 -19.23 48.66 -8.46
C SER A 741 -20.18 47.84 -9.34
N ASP A 742 -19.65 47.26 -10.43
CA ASP A 742 -20.47 46.67 -11.50
C ASP A 742 -19.84 45.39 -12.11
N LEU A 743 -19.51 44.41 -11.26
CA LEU A 743 -19.05 43.07 -11.65
C LEU A 743 -19.70 41.95 -10.81
N ASN A 744 -20.98 42.09 -10.47
CA ASN A 744 -21.72 41.08 -9.69
C ASN A 744 -22.93 40.46 -10.42
N ASP A 745 -23.37 41.02 -11.55
CA ASP A 745 -24.48 40.50 -12.36
C ASP A 745 -24.18 39.16 -13.05
N SER A 746 -22.90 38.80 -13.19
CA SER A 746 -22.47 37.47 -13.67
C SER A 746 -22.85 36.32 -12.73
N ARG A 747 -23.47 36.60 -11.57
CA ARG A 747 -23.73 35.64 -10.49
C ARG A 747 -25.18 35.16 -10.42
N GLU A 748 -26.08 35.65 -11.27
CA GLU A 748 -27.42 35.06 -11.44
C GLU A 748 -27.34 33.79 -12.32
N ILE A 749 -26.67 32.77 -11.78
CA ILE A 749 -26.60 31.42 -12.35
C ILE A 749 -28.04 30.89 -12.39
N ASN A 750 -28.61 30.75 -13.60
CA ASN A 750 -30.01 30.38 -13.75
C ASN A 750 -30.31 29.06 -13.02
N PHE A 751 -31.05 29.16 -11.91
CA PHE A 751 -31.42 28.03 -11.05
C PHE A 751 -32.22 26.95 -11.79
N GLU A 752 -32.89 27.29 -12.90
CA GLU A 752 -33.59 26.33 -13.76
C GLU A 752 -32.62 25.45 -14.56
N TYR A 753 -31.51 26.04 -15.04
CA TYR A 753 -30.41 25.27 -15.66
C TYR A 753 -29.67 24.43 -14.62
N LEU A 754 -29.36 24.99 -13.45
CA LEU A 754 -28.73 24.23 -12.34
C LEU A 754 -29.62 23.05 -11.90
N LYS A 755 -30.94 23.27 -11.76
CA LYS A 755 -31.93 22.22 -11.50
C LYS A 755 -31.91 21.13 -12.57
N HIS A 756 -31.80 21.50 -13.85
CA HIS A 756 -31.70 20.52 -14.94
C HIS A 756 -30.37 19.74 -14.90
N VAL A 757 -29.24 20.39 -14.62
CA VAL A 757 -27.93 19.73 -14.46
C VAL A 757 -27.94 18.76 -13.28
N VAL A 758 -28.51 19.14 -12.13
CA VAL A 758 -28.66 18.26 -10.96
C VAL A 758 -29.61 17.10 -11.24
N LEU A 759 -30.77 17.34 -11.89
CA LEU A 759 -31.67 16.24 -12.28
C LEU A 759 -30.97 15.25 -13.23
N LYS A 760 -30.22 15.77 -14.21
CA LYS A 760 -29.49 14.96 -15.18
C LYS A 760 -28.36 14.17 -14.51
N PHE A 761 -27.60 14.78 -13.61
CA PHE A 761 -26.56 14.10 -12.83
C PHE A 761 -27.13 12.96 -11.96
N MET A 762 -28.32 13.15 -11.38
CA MET A 762 -29.02 12.11 -10.62
C MET A 762 -29.67 11.02 -11.51
N SER A 763 -29.66 11.17 -12.83
CA SER A 763 -30.39 10.30 -13.79
C SER A 763 -29.54 9.78 -14.97
N CYS A 764 -28.24 10.12 -15.03
CA CYS A 764 -27.35 9.77 -16.14
C CYS A 764 -26.63 8.44 -15.91
N ARG A 765 -26.03 7.89 -16.97
CA ARG A 765 -25.23 6.66 -16.90
C ARG A 765 -23.83 6.93 -16.34
N GLU A 766 -23.20 5.89 -15.81
CA GLU A 766 -21.96 5.94 -15.02
C GLU A 766 -20.81 6.75 -15.67
N SER A 767 -20.62 6.65 -16.99
CA SER A 767 -19.56 7.35 -17.73
C SER A 767 -19.84 8.85 -17.98
N GLU A 768 -21.10 9.29 -17.90
CA GLU A 768 -21.48 10.70 -18.05
C GLU A 768 -21.32 11.47 -16.73
N ALA A 769 -21.42 10.78 -15.59
CA ALA A 769 -21.41 11.39 -14.26
C ALA A 769 -20.13 12.17 -13.95
N PHE A 770 -18.94 11.65 -14.31
CA PHE A 770 -17.66 12.37 -14.12
C PHE A 770 -17.57 13.66 -14.96
N HIS A 771 -18.11 13.65 -16.17
CA HIS A 771 -18.18 14.84 -17.03
C HIS A 771 -19.14 15.89 -16.46
N LEU A 772 -20.25 15.44 -15.86
CA LEU A 772 -21.21 16.32 -15.18
C LEU A 772 -20.67 16.86 -13.85
N ILE A 773 -19.88 16.12 -13.07
CA ILE A 773 -19.16 16.67 -11.90
C ILE A 773 -18.33 17.87 -12.32
N LYS A 774 -17.48 17.74 -13.35
CA LYS A 774 -16.63 18.84 -13.83
C LYS A 774 -17.45 20.04 -14.34
N ALA A 775 -18.60 19.81 -14.96
CA ALA A 775 -19.51 20.88 -15.35
C ALA A 775 -20.14 21.59 -14.13
N VAL A 776 -20.54 20.84 -13.10
CA VAL A 776 -21.07 21.39 -11.84
C VAL A 776 -20.00 22.19 -11.09
N SER A 777 -18.74 21.70 -11.02
CA SER A 777 -17.64 22.44 -10.40
C SER A 777 -17.44 23.82 -11.01
N VAL A 778 -17.45 23.91 -12.35
CA VAL A 778 -17.29 25.18 -13.07
C VAL A 778 -18.52 26.08 -12.92
N LEU A 779 -19.73 25.52 -12.89
CA LEU A 779 -20.97 26.29 -12.71
C LEU A 779 -21.15 26.82 -11.28
N LEU A 780 -20.69 26.09 -10.26
CA LEU A 780 -20.83 26.45 -8.85
C LEU A 780 -19.56 27.04 -8.21
N ASN A 781 -18.45 27.07 -8.95
CA ASN A 781 -17.12 27.47 -8.47
C ASN A 781 -16.64 26.62 -7.27
N PHE A 782 -16.79 25.31 -7.36
CA PHE A 782 -16.24 24.38 -6.37
C PHE A 782 -14.72 24.46 -6.30
N SER A 783 -14.17 24.26 -5.11
CA SER A 783 -12.72 24.07 -4.93
C SER A 783 -12.26 22.73 -5.54
N GLN A 784 -10.95 22.58 -5.75
CA GLN A 784 -10.41 21.32 -6.30
C GLN A 784 -10.64 20.14 -5.33
N GLU A 785 -10.67 20.41 -4.03
CA GLU A 785 -10.98 19.48 -2.96
C GLU A 785 -12.47 19.08 -2.97
N GLU A 786 -13.39 20.02 -3.19
CA GLU A 786 -14.83 19.76 -3.31
C GLU A 786 -15.16 18.93 -4.57
N GLU A 787 -14.53 19.25 -5.71
CA GLU A 787 -14.63 18.43 -6.92
C GLU A 787 -14.13 17.00 -6.68
N ASN A 788 -12.98 16.85 -6.01
CA ASN A 788 -12.40 15.53 -5.75
C ASN A 788 -13.22 14.72 -4.74
N MET A 789 -13.78 15.35 -3.71
CA MET A 789 -14.70 14.71 -2.76
C MET A 789 -15.92 14.10 -3.46
N LEU A 790 -16.45 14.78 -4.49
CA LEU A 790 -17.56 14.26 -5.30
C LEU A 790 -17.13 13.10 -6.21
N LYS A 791 -15.92 13.13 -6.78
CA LYS A 791 -15.35 11.99 -7.53
C LYS A 791 -15.17 10.77 -6.63
N GLU A 792 -14.50 10.93 -5.48
CA GLU A 792 -14.30 9.85 -4.49
C GLU A 792 -15.63 9.27 -4.01
N THR A 793 -16.65 10.13 -3.81
CA THR A 793 -17.99 9.68 -3.38
C THR A 793 -18.75 8.95 -4.49
N LEU A 794 -18.55 9.33 -5.75
CA LEU A 794 -19.10 8.62 -6.91
C LEU A 794 -18.41 7.26 -7.07
N GLU A 795 -17.07 7.24 -7.06
CA GLU A 795 -16.24 6.05 -7.20
C GLU A 795 -16.50 5.03 -6.09
N TYR A 796 -16.64 5.48 -4.84
CA TYR A 796 -17.11 4.65 -3.72
C TYR A 796 -18.47 4.00 -4.00
N LYS A 797 -19.44 4.76 -4.55
CA LYS A 797 -20.77 4.22 -4.88
C LYS A 797 -20.77 3.25 -6.07
N MET A 798 -19.78 3.34 -6.97
CA MET A 798 -19.63 2.43 -8.11
C MET A 798 -18.74 1.21 -7.79
N SER A 799 -18.03 1.21 -6.65
CA SER A 799 -17.13 0.13 -6.25
C SER A 799 -17.75 -0.78 -5.18
N TRP A 800 -17.92 -2.06 -5.50
CA TRP A 800 -18.41 -3.10 -4.58
C TRP A 800 -17.53 -3.24 -3.32
N PHE A 801 -16.25 -2.86 -3.41
CA PHE A 801 -15.25 -2.99 -2.34
C PHE A 801 -14.68 -1.62 -1.88
N GLY A 802 -15.31 -0.51 -2.28
CA GLY A 802 -14.84 0.82 -1.93
C GLY A 802 -14.94 1.14 -0.44
N SER A 803 -13.94 1.83 0.10
CA SER A 803 -14.04 2.49 1.41
C SER A 803 -14.83 3.79 1.28
N LYS A 804 -15.77 4.04 2.20
CA LYS A 804 -16.52 5.31 2.21
C LYS A 804 -15.56 6.49 2.48
N PRO A 805 -15.49 7.51 1.61
CA PRO A 805 -14.53 8.61 1.79
C PRO A 805 -14.78 9.41 3.07
N SER A 806 -13.70 9.83 3.72
CA SER A 806 -13.72 10.57 4.97
C SER A 806 -14.16 12.02 4.73
N PRO A 807 -15.15 12.58 5.47
CA PRO A 807 -15.56 13.97 5.30
C PRO A 807 -14.50 14.94 5.84
N LYS A 808 -13.55 15.32 4.98
CA LYS A 808 -12.54 16.36 5.24
C LYS A 808 -13.10 17.74 4.87
N GLY A 809 -13.79 18.37 5.81
CA GLY A 809 -14.33 19.73 5.62
C GLY A 809 -15.71 19.92 6.28
N SER A 810 -15.99 21.15 6.72
CA SER A 810 -17.21 21.46 7.48
C SER A 810 -18.39 21.85 6.58
N ILE A 811 -19.18 20.87 6.14
CA ILE A 811 -20.59 21.11 5.79
C ILE A 811 -21.46 20.73 7.00
N ARG A 812 -21.56 21.65 7.95
CA ARG A 812 -22.48 21.53 9.09
C ARG A 812 -23.89 21.91 8.62
N PRO A 813 -24.90 21.02 8.67
CA PRO A 813 -26.24 21.36 8.21
C PRO A 813 -26.84 22.49 9.03
N SER A 814 -27.09 23.63 8.40
CA SER A 814 -27.66 24.81 9.06
C SER A 814 -29.18 24.70 9.17
N ILE A 815 -29.61 23.94 10.19
CA ILE A 815 -30.89 24.02 10.90
C ILE A 815 -32.18 24.15 10.04
N SER A 816 -32.98 23.08 9.99
CA SER A 816 -34.45 23.24 10.07
C SER A 816 -35.09 22.11 10.88
N SER A 817 -36.03 22.52 11.74
CA SER A 817 -36.77 21.84 12.82
C SER A 817 -36.72 20.30 13.00
N PRO A 818 -36.66 19.80 14.25
CA PRO A 818 -36.90 18.39 14.56
C PRO A 818 -38.38 18.05 14.38
N ARG A 819 -38.69 17.04 13.55
CA ARG A 819 -40.03 16.43 13.51
C ARG A 819 -40.08 15.18 14.39
N THR A 820 -40.74 15.35 15.53
CA THR A 820 -41.77 14.45 16.08
C THR A 820 -41.60 12.94 15.85
N LEU A 821 -41.40 12.22 16.95
CA LEU A 821 -41.58 10.76 17.04
C LEU A 821 -43.04 10.32 16.77
N TRP A 822 -43.17 9.05 16.35
CA TRP A 822 -44.34 8.16 16.40
C TRP A 822 -45.47 8.35 15.35
N PRO A 823 -46.22 7.27 15.04
CA PRO A 823 -46.07 5.87 15.50
C PRO A 823 -45.02 5.10 14.69
#